data_AF-A0A8C5ZEU0-F1
#
_entry.id   AF-A0A8C5ZEU0-F1
#
_cell.length_a   1.000
_cell.length_b   1.000
_cell.length_c   1.000
_cell.angle_alpha   90.00
_cell.angle_beta   90.00
_cell.angle_gamma   90.00
#
_symmetry.space_group_name_H-M   'P 1'
#
loop_
_entity.id
_entity.type
_entity.pdbx_description
1 polymer ?
#
loop_
_entity_poly.entity_id
_entity_poly.type
_entity_poly.pdbx_seq_one_letter_code
_entity_poly.pdbx_strand_id
1 'polypeptide(L)'
;MSCGQPCTSSPHNENSSGVFIIPGLQEEERVAVQKRSHQVLRALHGLCIQAEQAPVIAVLCSGGGLRAHIACLGVLSELRRHGLLDVITYLAGVSGSTWAMSSFYAKDGNLEDIEAELKRRFDQREWDRHSSLQEAVWSAKTLKNYSLTDFWAYLVVSKQTRELQGSHLSSMKTLVDEGTMPYPIFAAIDNDLHSAWQKEKNQKTWFEFTPHHAGYPALRAYVAATHFGSQFKGGRMVRQEPERDLTFLRGLWGSALASLEEIRKFIWDQLSSLREKFSLMYHPMEGRAIAGAGVEVALLDLVMAYVEDPKSPSIQEKLRGLQQELEAQRKDECHHSWMTEMIQSWTEISLEEQEQFLEYLAYCFQRQEQDPIRTVQTSVTVACWDYFVFLLKTAICCSKWEWGTTYNFLHEHSGVRDRAMHTRELLHLVDAGFAINTPYPLVLPPIRQVDLILSFDFSAGDPFQTIRATAKYCQHHGIPFPPVEEAALQEWSRAPRSCHILRGAAGPVVMHFPLFNTDNCGDDIPSWRDRYGTFQGADSYSRDMVMQLLEVSKKNVGMNKTKILSEVKNVASSLPLAPGSALGTETCSSPRDPEELCSGEVEELTISSPGGLYQEVKFKFSEDPKLPAGDEEECSLEDTVVDVRGSRTVGIQITNRTGVTFKDPMLCCRSGQAHVRPPPVLPPKSTVHCSFTKTSSSFQGPDEHLALLFSVPFSYTLHRIQFALAVLRGPLAQDGLEQVFDGIMEKEAPDPKVVKCILQTPQGALELKDGSLSIRATVSNVHVAKMDVVMETKAT
;
A
#
# COMPACT_ATOMS: atom_id res chain seq x y z
N MET A 1 -16.35 57.02 20.49
CA MET A 1 -15.24 56.53 21.33
C MET A 1 -15.65 55.21 21.94
N SER A 2 -14.68 54.30 22.07
CA SER A 2 -14.73 52.91 22.55
C SER A 2 -15.01 51.83 21.50
N CYS A 3 -14.06 50.88 21.47
CA CYS A 3 -13.81 49.82 20.50
C CYS A 3 -14.75 48.61 20.67
N GLY A 4 -15.09 47.97 19.56
CA GLY A 4 -15.52 46.58 19.50
C GLY A 4 -14.71 45.87 18.42
N GLN A 5 -13.91 44.88 18.81
CA GLN A 5 -13.15 44.03 17.88
C GLN A 5 -14.11 43.13 17.07
N PRO A 6 -13.79 42.81 15.81
CA PRO A 6 -14.55 41.83 15.03
C PRO A 6 -14.23 40.40 15.50
N CYS A 7 -15.28 39.59 15.65
CA CYS A 7 -15.19 38.16 15.84
C CYS A 7 -14.41 37.53 14.66
N THR A 8 -13.29 36.90 14.96
CA THR A 8 -12.58 36.04 14.02
C THR A 8 -13.38 34.77 13.80
N SER A 9 -13.89 34.59 12.58
CA SER A 9 -14.39 33.31 12.09
C SER A 9 -13.28 32.26 12.19
N SER A 10 -13.58 31.12 12.82
CA SER A 10 -12.73 29.93 12.77
C SER A 10 -12.53 29.50 11.31
N PRO A 11 -11.31 29.16 10.88
CA PRO A 11 -11.12 28.55 9.58
C PRO A 11 -11.61 27.10 9.65
N HIS A 12 -12.71 26.81 8.97
CA HIS A 12 -13.01 25.45 8.53
C HIS A 12 -11.86 25.01 7.63
N ASN A 13 -10.99 24.14 8.16
CA ASN A 13 -9.83 23.64 7.43
C ASN A 13 -10.22 22.35 6.69
N GLU A 14 -11.02 22.48 5.62
CA GLU A 14 -11.38 21.36 4.73
C GLU A 14 -10.24 20.96 3.76
N ASN A 15 -9.00 21.46 3.92
CA ASN A 15 -7.93 21.24 2.94
C ASN A 15 -6.53 21.03 3.56
N SER A 16 -6.43 20.19 4.59
CA SER A 16 -5.12 19.67 5.01
C SER A 16 -4.73 18.47 4.15
N SER A 17 -4.09 18.70 3.01
CA SER A 17 -3.49 17.66 2.14
C SER A 17 -2.23 16.98 2.74
N GLY A 18 -2.05 17.09 4.05
CA GLY A 18 -0.87 16.63 4.78
C GLY A 18 -1.11 15.36 5.58
N VAL A 19 -0.02 14.84 6.15
CA VAL A 19 -0.03 13.73 7.11
C VAL A 19 -0.39 14.25 8.49
N PHE A 20 -1.28 13.56 9.18
CA PHE A 20 -1.72 13.90 10.54
C PHE A 20 -0.97 13.04 11.55
N ILE A 21 -0.27 13.70 12.48
CA ILE A 21 0.30 13.05 13.68
C ILE A 21 -0.52 13.50 14.88
N ILE A 22 -1.51 12.71 15.30
CA ILE A 22 -2.52 13.14 16.29
C ILE A 22 -2.32 12.39 17.61
N PRO A 23 -2.13 13.10 18.74
CA PRO A 23 -2.18 12.46 20.05
C PRO A 23 -3.63 12.11 20.40
N GLY A 24 -4.10 10.97 19.89
CA GLY A 24 -5.36 10.38 20.28
C GLY A 24 -6.29 9.99 19.14
N LEU A 25 -7.61 10.03 19.39
CA LEU A 25 -8.62 9.80 18.37
C LEU A 25 -8.67 11.00 17.44
N GLN A 26 -8.91 10.73 16.17
CA GLN A 26 -9.12 11.76 15.17
C GLN A 26 -10.43 12.49 15.47
N GLU A 27 -10.46 13.78 15.16
CA GLU A 27 -11.58 14.65 15.53
C GLU A 27 -12.89 14.17 14.90
N GLU A 28 -12.83 13.71 13.66
CA GLU A 28 -13.95 13.17 12.90
C GLU A 28 -14.52 11.91 13.55
N GLU A 29 -13.67 10.99 14.02
CA GLU A 29 -14.12 9.81 14.77
C GLU A 29 -14.76 10.25 16.09
N ARG A 30 -14.13 11.18 16.82
CA ARG A 30 -14.65 11.70 18.09
C ARG A 30 -16.03 12.32 17.93
N VAL A 31 -16.23 13.15 16.91
CA VAL A 31 -17.51 13.81 16.62
C VAL A 31 -18.57 12.80 16.18
N ALA A 32 -18.24 11.88 15.27
CA ALA A 32 -19.17 10.84 14.81
C ALA A 32 -19.62 9.93 15.96
N VAL A 33 -18.68 9.50 16.81
CA VAL A 33 -18.96 8.66 18.00
C VAL A 33 -19.77 9.42 19.06
N GLN A 34 -19.51 10.72 19.24
CA GLN A 34 -20.32 11.57 20.13
C GLN A 34 -21.75 11.72 19.61
N LYS A 35 -21.98 11.86 18.30
CA LYS A 35 -23.34 11.86 17.75
C LYS A 35 -24.00 10.48 17.90
N ARG A 36 -23.24 9.40 17.64
CA ARG A 36 -23.70 8.01 17.82
C ARG A 36 -24.12 7.73 19.25
N SER A 37 -23.43 8.25 20.26
CA SER A 37 -23.77 8.01 21.67
C SER A 37 -25.20 8.46 22.03
N HIS A 38 -25.70 9.55 21.42
CA HIS A 38 -27.08 10.00 21.58
C HIS A 38 -28.08 9.00 20.97
N GLN A 39 -27.75 8.38 19.85
CA GLN A 39 -28.58 7.34 19.23
C GLN A 39 -28.56 6.05 20.06
N VAL A 40 -27.39 5.68 20.61
CA VAL A 40 -27.25 4.55 21.53
C VAL A 40 -28.13 4.73 22.75
N LEU A 41 -28.14 5.91 23.38
CA LEU A 41 -29.04 6.20 24.52
C LEU A 41 -30.52 6.05 24.17
N ARG A 42 -30.93 6.56 22.99
CA ARG A 42 -32.32 6.39 22.51
C ARG A 42 -32.66 4.93 22.28
N ALA A 43 -31.75 4.17 21.69
CA ALA A 43 -31.92 2.74 21.45
C ALA A 43 -32.00 1.95 22.76
N LEU A 44 -31.15 2.26 23.75
CA LEU A 44 -31.21 1.66 25.09
C LEU A 44 -32.56 1.92 25.77
N HIS A 45 -33.06 3.15 25.70
CA HIS A 45 -34.39 3.48 26.20
C HIS A 45 -35.49 2.65 25.50
N GLY A 46 -35.42 2.52 24.16
CA GLY A 46 -36.32 1.66 23.38
C GLY A 46 -36.26 0.17 23.76
N LEU A 47 -35.11 -0.29 24.29
CA LEU A 47 -34.90 -1.63 24.83
C LEU A 47 -35.22 -1.76 26.32
N CYS A 48 -35.83 -0.73 26.93
CA CYS A 48 -36.14 -0.67 28.36
C CYS A 48 -34.90 -0.75 29.28
N ILE A 49 -33.75 -0.24 28.81
CA ILE A 49 -32.51 -0.11 29.58
C ILE A 49 -32.31 1.36 29.92
N GLN A 50 -32.34 1.68 31.22
CA GLN A 50 -32.07 3.02 31.71
C GLN A 50 -30.55 3.24 31.79
N ALA A 51 -30.07 4.32 31.20
CA ALA A 51 -28.66 4.70 31.18
C ALA A 51 -28.54 6.22 31.10
N GLU A 52 -27.72 6.82 31.96
CA GLU A 52 -27.40 8.26 31.89
C GLU A 52 -26.31 8.56 30.86
N GLN A 53 -25.41 7.60 30.64
CA GLN A 53 -24.33 7.67 29.67
C GLN A 53 -24.38 6.46 28.74
N ALA A 54 -24.04 6.68 27.46
CA ALA A 54 -24.00 5.60 26.50
C ALA A 54 -22.76 4.72 26.77
N PRO A 55 -22.92 3.40 27.02
CA PRO A 55 -21.78 2.50 26.99
C PRO A 55 -21.21 2.40 25.57
N VAL A 56 -19.90 2.29 25.47
CA VAL A 56 -19.23 2.07 24.19
C VAL A 56 -19.22 0.57 23.91
N ILE A 57 -20.09 0.15 22.99
CA ILE A 57 -20.24 -1.27 22.61
C ILE A 57 -19.61 -1.47 21.23
N ALA A 58 -18.76 -2.49 21.10
CA ALA A 58 -18.13 -2.85 19.82
C ALA A 58 -18.55 -4.25 19.37
N VAL A 59 -18.84 -4.39 18.07
CA VAL A 59 -18.94 -5.69 17.40
C VAL A 59 -17.65 -5.95 16.62
N LEU A 60 -17.05 -7.11 16.86
CA LEU A 60 -15.83 -7.55 16.18
C LEU A 60 -16.14 -8.80 15.39
N CYS A 61 -15.86 -8.75 14.08
CA CYS A 61 -16.08 -9.85 13.15
C CYS A 61 -14.73 -10.34 12.61
N SER A 62 -14.39 -11.59 12.93
CA SER A 62 -13.16 -12.27 12.49
C SER A 62 -13.13 -12.57 10.98
N GLY A 63 -11.99 -12.99 10.47
CA GLY A 63 -11.82 -13.39 9.06
C GLY A 63 -12.20 -14.83 8.76
N GLY A 64 -12.25 -15.17 7.46
CA GLY A 64 -12.63 -16.51 7.00
C GLY A 64 -13.22 -16.57 5.58
N GLY A 65 -12.79 -15.67 4.68
CA GLY A 65 -13.26 -15.63 3.30
C GLY A 65 -14.78 -15.56 3.17
N LEU A 66 -15.34 -16.31 2.21
CA LEU A 66 -16.78 -16.29 1.94
C LEU A 66 -17.63 -16.78 3.12
N ARG A 67 -17.12 -17.71 3.95
CA ARG A 67 -17.79 -18.13 5.19
C ARG A 67 -18.00 -16.94 6.13
N ALA A 68 -16.94 -16.18 6.39
CA ALA A 68 -17.00 -15.00 7.26
C ALA A 68 -17.88 -13.90 6.66
N HIS A 69 -17.85 -13.71 5.33
CA HIS A 69 -18.76 -12.77 4.65
C HIS A 69 -20.22 -13.10 4.92
N ILE A 70 -20.65 -14.34 4.64
CA ILE A 70 -22.04 -14.78 4.84
C ILE A 70 -22.41 -14.75 6.33
N ALA A 71 -21.54 -15.23 7.21
CA ALA A 71 -21.78 -15.26 8.64
C ALA A 71 -21.92 -13.85 9.23
N CYS A 72 -21.06 -12.90 8.84
CA CYS A 72 -21.13 -11.51 9.28
C CYS A 72 -22.45 -10.85 8.86
N LEU A 73 -22.93 -11.08 7.62
CA LEU A 73 -24.26 -10.60 7.19
C LEU A 73 -25.39 -11.16 8.07
N GLY A 74 -25.33 -12.45 8.42
CA GLY A 74 -26.30 -13.07 9.33
C GLY A 74 -26.28 -12.46 10.73
N VAL A 75 -25.09 -12.17 11.26
CA VAL A 75 -24.93 -11.46 12.55
C VAL A 75 -25.57 -10.08 12.50
N LEU A 76 -25.24 -9.27 11.48
CA LEU A 76 -25.76 -7.91 11.35
C LEU A 76 -27.29 -7.90 11.19
N SER A 77 -27.83 -8.81 10.38
CA SER A 77 -29.26 -9.00 10.16
C SER A 77 -30.01 -9.28 11.46
N GLU A 78 -29.51 -10.24 12.23
CA GLU A 78 -30.18 -10.63 13.47
C GLU A 78 -30.02 -9.56 14.57
N LEU A 79 -28.88 -8.87 14.63
CA LEU A 79 -28.70 -7.72 15.52
C LEU A 79 -29.70 -6.62 15.20
N ARG A 80 -29.91 -6.29 13.92
CA ARG A 80 -30.94 -5.33 13.49
C ARG A 80 -32.34 -5.79 13.89
N ARG A 81 -32.68 -7.05 13.59
CA ARG A 81 -34.01 -7.62 13.89
C ARG A 81 -34.38 -7.50 15.37
N HIS A 82 -33.37 -7.46 16.25
CA HIS A 82 -33.54 -7.33 17.69
C HIS A 82 -33.34 -5.91 18.24
N GLY A 83 -33.11 -4.90 17.39
CA GLY A 83 -32.80 -3.54 17.83
C GLY A 83 -31.43 -3.42 18.52
N LEU A 84 -30.61 -4.47 18.45
CA LEU A 84 -29.28 -4.50 19.07
C LEU A 84 -28.24 -3.79 18.20
N LEU A 85 -28.52 -3.60 16.91
CA LEU A 85 -27.61 -2.89 16.02
C LEU A 85 -27.46 -1.41 16.42
N ASP A 86 -28.53 -0.81 16.95
CA ASP A 86 -28.60 0.61 17.27
C ASP A 86 -27.88 0.98 18.58
N VAL A 87 -27.60 -0.02 19.44
CA VAL A 87 -26.77 0.19 20.64
C VAL A 87 -25.28 0.02 20.39
N ILE A 88 -24.86 -0.38 19.18
CA ILE A 88 -23.45 -0.59 18.85
C ILE A 88 -22.81 0.74 18.43
N THR A 89 -21.66 1.04 19.02
CA THR A 89 -20.83 2.21 18.71
C THR A 89 -19.84 1.90 17.59
N TYR A 90 -19.10 0.80 17.68
CA TYR A 90 -18.08 0.41 16.69
C TYR A 90 -18.41 -0.92 16.02
N LEU A 91 -18.21 -1.00 14.71
CA LEU A 91 -18.26 -2.24 13.94
C LEU A 91 -16.91 -2.47 13.28
N ALA A 92 -16.18 -3.51 13.70
CA ALA A 92 -14.84 -3.78 13.22
C ALA A 92 -14.74 -5.15 12.55
N GLY A 93 -13.99 -5.24 11.44
CA GLY A 93 -13.85 -6.47 10.66
C GLY A 93 -12.44 -6.76 10.16
N VAL A 94 -12.15 -8.05 9.99
CA VAL A 94 -10.95 -8.60 9.33
C VAL A 94 -11.36 -9.48 8.15
N SER A 95 -10.57 -9.51 7.07
CA SER A 95 -10.73 -10.43 5.94
C SER A 95 -12.17 -10.47 5.41
N GLY A 96 -12.74 -11.65 5.16
CA GLY A 96 -14.11 -11.82 4.63
C GLY A 96 -15.22 -11.02 5.33
N SER A 97 -15.07 -10.68 6.62
CA SER A 97 -16.04 -9.80 7.31
C SER A 97 -16.01 -8.36 6.79
N THR A 98 -14.86 -7.88 6.30
CA THR A 98 -14.76 -6.58 5.62
C THR A 98 -15.57 -6.53 4.33
N TRP A 99 -15.74 -7.68 3.64
CA TRP A 99 -16.59 -7.77 2.47
C TRP A 99 -18.06 -7.59 2.84
N ALA A 100 -18.49 -8.17 3.97
CA ALA A 100 -19.85 -8.03 4.47
C ALA A 100 -20.12 -6.60 4.93
N MET A 101 -19.20 -6.02 5.71
CA MET A 101 -19.28 -4.62 6.15
C MET A 101 -19.35 -3.66 4.97
N SER A 102 -18.50 -3.82 3.95
CA SER A 102 -18.55 -2.95 2.77
C SER A 102 -19.87 -3.05 2.01
N SER A 103 -20.48 -4.23 1.86
CA SER A 103 -21.85 -4.34 1.29
C SER A 103 -22.89 -3.67 2.19
N PHE A 104 -22.75 -3.85 3.50
CA PHE A 104 -23.64 -3.25 4.50
C PHE A 104 -23.66 -1.73 4.42
N TYR A 105 -22.50 -1.07 4.42
CA TYR A 105 -22.46 0.39 4.30
C TYR A 105 -22.77 0.89 2.88
N ALA A 106 -22.41 0.16 1.83
CA ALA A 106 -22.73 0.56 0.44
C ALA A 106 -24.24 0.51 0.11
N LYS A 107 -25.04 -0.14 0.96
CA LYS A 107 -26.51 -0.23 0.83
C LYS A 107 -27.24 0.52 1.94
N ASP A 108 -26.60 1.52 2.54
CA ASP A 108 -27.16 2.34 3.63
C ASP A 108 -27.69 1.49 4.80
N GLY A 109 -27.02 0.37 5.01
CA GLY A 109 -27.40 -0.63 5.98
C GLY A 109 -28.48 -1.60 5.54
N ASN A 110 -29.25 -1.43 4.46
CA ASN A 110 -30.43 -2.26 4.15
C ASN A 110 -30.11 -3.77 4.04
N LEU A 111 -30.41 -4.54 5.10
CA LEU A 111 -29.96 -5.94 5.24
C LEU A 111 -30.92 -6.90 4.53
N GLU A 112 -32.19 -6.53 4.45
CA GLU A 112 -33.21 -7.23 3.69
C GLU A 112 -32.84 -7.30 2.20
N ASP A 113 -32.44 -6.17 1.61
CA ASP A 113 -31.99 -6.10 0.22
C ASP A 113 -30.66 -6.84 0.03
N ILE A 114 -29.71 -6.71 0.97
CA ILE A 114 -28.42 -7.42 0.89
C ILE A 114 -28.62 -8.93 0.92
N GLU A 115 -29.50 -9.45 1.77
CA GLU A 115 -29.80 -10.88 1.83
C GLU A 115 -30.51 -11.37 0.57
N ALA A 116 -31.48 -10.60 0.07
CA ALA A 116 -32.16 -10.92 -1.18
C ALA A 116 -31.17 -10.98 -2.35
N GLU A 117 -30.24 -10.03 -2.42
CA GLU A 117 -29.21 -9.95 -3.44
C GLU A 117 -28.16 -11.06 -3.28
N LEU A 118 -27.74 -11.39 -2.05
CA LEU A 118 -26.88 -12.55 -1.78
C LEU A 118 -27.53 -13.83 -2.28
N LYS A 119 -28.81 -14.06 -1.95
CA LYS A 119 -29.57 -15.22 -2.43
C LYS A 119 -29.64 -15.25 -3.95
N ARG A 120 -29.98 -14.12 -4.60
CA ARG A 120 -30.08 -14.00 -6.05
C ARG A 120 -28.77 -14.35 -6.75
N ARG A 121 -27.65 -13.77 -6.29
CA ARG A 121 -26.31 -14.00 -6.86
C ARG A 121 -25.90 -15.47 -6.84
N PHE A 122 -26.19 -16.17 -5.76
CA PHE A 122 -25.85 -17.60 -5.63
C PHE A 122 -26.89 -18.56 -6.24
N ASP A 123 -28.11 -18.10 -6.49
CA ASP A 123 -29.11 -18.82 -7.29
C ASP A 123 -28.76 -18.78 -8.78
N GLN A 124 -28.45 -17.60 -9.31
CA GLN A 124 -28.10 -17.40 -10.72
C GLN A 124 -26.69 -17.90 -11.06
N ARG A 125 -25.79 -17.94 -10.07
CA ARG A 125 -24.37 -18.26 -10.24
C ARG A 125 -23.67 -17.38 -11.29
N GLU A 126 -24.17 -16.16 -11.46
CA GLU A 126 -23.57 -15.16 -12.33
C GLU A 126 -22.43 -14.45 -11.59
N TRP A 127 -21.43 -14.04 -12.36
CA TRP A 127 -20.35 -13.16 -11.93
C TRP A 127 -20.05 -12.28 -13.15
N ASP A 128 -20.04 -10.96 -12.96
CA ASP A 128 -19.69 -10.03 -14.03
C ASP A 128 -18.17 -10.06 -14.29
N ARG A 129 -17.75 -11.15 -14.93
CA ARG A 129 -16.36 -11.41 -15.33
C ARG A 129 -15.84 -10.34 -16.27
N HIS A 130 -16.70 -9.81 -17.15
CA HIS A 130 -16.29 -8.84 -18.15
C HIS A 130 -15.87 -7.53 -17.49
N SER A 131 -16.75 -6.91 -16.70
CA SER A 131 -16.45 -5.65 -16.01
C SER A 131 -15.31 -5.85 -15.00
N SER A 132 -15.32 -6.98 -14.27
CA SER A 132 -14.22 -7.37 -13.38
C SER A 132 -12.87 -7.42 -14.08
N LEU A 133 -12.81 -8.03 -15.27
CA LEU A 133 -11.58 -8.08 -16.05
C LEU A 133 -11.17 -6.71 -16.59
N GLN A 134 -12.13 -5.89 -16.99
CA GLN A 134 -11.86 -4.51 -17.45
C GLN A 134 -11.24 -3.66 -16.34
N GLU A 135 -11.72 -3.76 -15.09
CA GLU A 135 -11.15 -3.04 -13.95
C GLU A 135 -9.71 -3.49 -13.64
N ALA A 136 -9.44 -4.80 -13.73
CA ALA A 136 -8.09 -5.34 -13.57
C ALA A 136 -7.12 -4.83 -14.65
N VAL A 137 -7.59 -4.80 -15.91
CA VAL A 137 -6.82 -4.31 -17.06
C VAL A 137 -6.59 -2.81 -16.97
N TRP A 138 -7.63 -2.05 -16.63
CA TRP A 138 -7.55 -0.60 -16.44
C TRP A 138 -6.59 -0.24 -15.30
N SER A 139 -6.64 -0.96 -14.18
CA SER A 139 -5.72 -0.78 -13.05
C SER A 139 -4.27 -1.04 -13.46
N ALA A 140 -4.01 -2.11 -14.21
CA ALA A 140 -2.66 -2.39 -14.71
C ALA A 140 -2.15 -1.31 -15.67
N LYS A 141 -3.01 -0.74 -16.49
CA LYS A 141 -2.66 0.33 -17.42
C LYS A 141 -2.33 1.64 -16.70
N THR A 142 -3.17 2.06 -15.76
CA THR A 142 -3.16 3.43 -15.22
C THR A 142 -2.28 3.58 -13.98
N LEU A 143 -2.15 2.52 -13.16
CA LEU A 143 -1.45 2.59 -11.89
C LEU A 143 0.04 2.29 -12.04
N LYS A 144 0.85 3.11 -11.37
CA LYS A 144 2.29 2.88 -11.24
C LYS A 144 2.60 1.75 -10.26
N ASN A 145 1.80 1.64 -9.19
CA ASN A 145 1.93 0.68 -8.10
C ASN A 145 0.94 -0.49 -8.21
N TYR A 146 0.59 -0.90 -9.44
CA TYR A 146 -0.19 -2.12 -9.65
C TYR A 146 0.49 -3.32 -8.96
N SER A 147 -0.29 -4.16 -8.28
CA SER A 147 0.20 -5.33 -7.53
C SER A 147 -0.74 -6.53 -7.65
N LEU A 148 -0.39 -7.67 -7.04
CA LEU A 148 -1.28 -8.84 -6.99
C LEU A 148 -2.60 -8.55 -6.27
N THR A 149 -2.67 -7.51 -5.43
CA THR A 149 -3.93 -7.08 -4.80
C THR A 149 -4.97 -6.66 -5.84
N ASP A 150 -4.57 -5.99 -6.92
CA ASP A 150 -5.47 -5.57 -8.00
C ASP A 150 -6.05 -6.79 -8.73
N PHE A 151 -5.18 -7.72 -9.13
CA PHE A 151 -5.61 -9.00 -9.72
C PHE A 151 -6.56 -9.75 -8.78
N TRP A 152 -6.19 -9.86 -7.50
CA TRP A 152 -6.95 -10.58 -6.49
C TRP A 152 -8.32 -9.95 -6.25
N ALA A 153 -8.38 -8.63 -6.10
CA ALA A 153 -9.61 -7.89 -5.90
C ALA A 153 -10.61 -8.14 -7.03
N TYR A 154 -10.19 -7.87 -8.26
CA TYR A 154 -11.10 -7.82 -9.39
C TYR A 154 -11.36 -9.18 -10.01
N LEU A 155 -10.48 -10.18 -9.89
CA LEU A 155 -10.70 -11.50 -10.49
C LEU A 155 -11.03 -12.61 -9.50
N VAL A 156 -10.66 -12.44 -8.22
CA VAL A 156 -10.87 -13.46 -7.20
C VAL A 156 -11.96 -13.02 -6.23
N VAL A 157 -11.79 -11.91 -5.53
CA VAL A 157 -12.74 -11.47 -4.50
C VAL A 157 -14.08 -11.05 -5.11
N SER A 158 -14.08 -10.38 -6.26
CA SER A 158 -15.32 -10.08 -7.00
C SER A 158 -16.08 -11.35 -7.41
N LYS A 159 -15.36 -12.42 -7.76
CA LYS A 159 -15.95 -13.73 -8.06
C LYS A 159 -16.46 -14.41 -6.80
N GLN A 160 -15.71 -14.37 -5.70
CA GLN A 160 -16.10 -14.98 -4.42
C GLN A 160 -17.39 -14.36 -3.87
N THR A 161 -17.49 -13.03 -3.94
CA THR A 161 -18.67 -12.29 -3.49
C THR A 161 -19.76 -12.19 -4.57
N ARG A 162 -19.43 -12.54 -5.82
CA ARG A 162 -20.25 -12.30 -7.02
C ARG A 162 -20.70 -10.84 -7.11
N GLU A 163 -19.79 -9.92 -6.77
CA GLU A 163 -20.08 -8.50 -6.60
C GLU A 163 -18.90 -7.65 -7.04
N LEU A 164 -19.20 -6.59 -7.80
CA LEU A 164 -18.26 -5.52 -8.10
C LEU A 164 -18.78 -4.26 -7.40
N GLN A 165 -18.06 -3.75 -6.40
CA GLN A 165 -18.41 -2.52 -5.68
C GLN A 165 -17.45 -1.39 -6.05
N GLY A 166 -17.95 -0.49 -6.90
CA GLY A 166 -17.23 0.72 -7.34
C GLY A 166 -17.42 1.93 -6.42
N SER A 167 -18.14 1.78 -5.30
CA SER A 167 -18.18 2.83 -4.26
C SER A 167 -16.85 2.88 -3.50
N HIS A 168 -16.67 3.93 -2.69
CA HIS A 168 -15.41 4.22 -2.03
C HIS A 168 -15.57 4.12 -0.50
N LEU A 169 -14.46 4.11 0.24
CA LEU A 169 -14.52 4.12 1.70
C LEU A 169 -15.08 5.46 2.21
N SER A 170 -14.71 6.56 1.54
CA SER A 170 -15.21 7.90 1.84
C SER A 170 -16.71 8.08 1.64
N SER A 171 -17.38 7.27 0.81
CA SER A 171 -18.83 7.39 0.61
C SER A 171 -19.64 6.96 1.83
N MET A 172 -19.01 6.31 2.82
CA MET A 172 -19.64 5.91 4.07
C MET A 172 -19.74 7.05 5.10
N LYS A 173 -19.06 8.19 4.89
CA LYS A 173 -18.97 9.31 5.85
C LYS A 173 -20.34 9.81 6.29
N THR A 174 -21.24 10.06 5.33
CA THR A 174 -22.59 10.60 5.61
C THR A 174 -23.39 9.74 6.59
N LEU A 175 -23.25 8.41 6.52
CA LEU A 175 -23.96 7.47 7.40
C LEU A 175 -23.44 7.52 8.84
N VAL A 176 -22.13 7.73 9.01
CA VAL A 176 -21.46 7.69 10.32
C VAL A 176 -21.37 9.07 10.97
N ASP A 177 -21.27 10.12 10.17
CA ASP A 177 -21.20 11.52 10.62
C ASP A 177 -22.47 11.96 11.32
N GLU A 178 -23.62 11.37 10.99
CA GLU A 178 -24.89 11.60 11.69
C GLU A 178 -25.15 10.61 12.83
N GLY A 179 -24.20 9.70 13.08
CA GLY A 179 -24.32 8.65 14.10
C GLY A 179 -25.43 7.63 13.81
N THR A 180 -25.96 7.59 12.58
CA THR A 180 -27.08 6.69 12.22
C THR A 180 -26.65 5.23 12.18
N MET A 181 -25.38 4.98 11.88
CA MET A 181 -24.77 3.66 11.80
C MET A 181 -23.59 3.54 12.77
N PRO A 182 -23.21 2.32 13.20
CA PRO A 182 -21.97 2.10 13.94
C PRO A 182 -20.77 2.65 13.16
N TYR A 183 -19.76 3.14 13.87
CA TYR A 183 -18.52 3.63 13.25
C TYR A 183 -17.66 2.44 12.76
N PRO A 184 -17.35 2.34 11.46
CA PRO A 184 -16.66 1.18 10.93
C PRO A 184 -15.14 1.27 11.02
N ILE A 185 -14.52 0.14 11.35
CA ILE A 185 -13.07 -0.04 11.40
C ILE A 185 -12.69 -1.27 10.57
N PHE A 186 -11.92 -1.07 9.50
CA PHE A 186 -11.41 -2.15 8.66
C PHE A 186 -9.91 -2.33 8.93
N ALA A 187 -9.50 -3.59 9.09
CA ALA A 187 -8.15 -3.93 9.52
C ALA A 187 -7.28 -4.46 8.38
N ALA A 188 -6.05 -3.96 8.31
CA ALA A 188 -4.96 -4.56 7.56
C ALA A 188 -3.71 -4.64 8.44
N ILE A 189 -2.67 -5.28 7.92
CA ILE A 189 -1.34 -5.23 8.50
C ILE A 189 -0.30 -4.86 7.46
N ASP A 190 0.80 -4.30 7.94
CA ASP A 190 1.99 -4.04 7.17
C ASP A 190 2.88 -5.28 7.08
N ASN A 191 2.98 -5.84 5.88
CA ASN A 191 3.74 -7.04 5.59
C ASN A 191 5.25 -6.85 5.75
N ASP A 192 5.77 -5.63 5.56
CA ASP A 192 7.20 -5.37 5.79
C ASP A 192 7.57 -5.51 7.26
N LEU A 193 6.58 -5.33 8.15
CA LEU A 193 6.72 -5.54 9.58
C LEU A 193 6.29 -6.93 10.04
N HIS A 194 6.03 -7.86 9.13
CA HIS A 194 5.56 -9.20 9.48
C HIS A 194 6.57 -9.98 10.35
N SER A 195 7.87 -9.84 10.08
CA SER A 195 8.92 -10.46 10.90
C SER A 195 8.94 -9.91 12.33
N ALA A 196 8.74 -8.61 12.50
CA ALA A 196 8.60 -7.96 13.81
C ALA A 196 7.32 -8.41 14.53
N TRP A 197 6.23 -8.59 13.79
CA TRP A 197 5.00 -9.17 14.32
C TRP A 197 5.17 -10.61 14.81
N GLN A 198 5.89 -11.46 14.07
CA GLN A 198 6.13 -12.84 14.47
C GLN A 198 6.92 -12.93 15.78
N LYS A 199 7.94 -12.07 15.96
CA LYS A 199 8.83 -12.07 17.13
C LYS A 199 8.25 -11.35 18.35
N GLU A 200 7.71 -10.15 18.15
CA GLU A 200 7.39 -9.20 19.23
C GLU A 200 5.92 -8.78 19.24
N LYS A 201 5.10 -9.32 18.33
CA LYS A 201 3.69 -8.90 18.16
C LYS A 201 3.58 -7.38 18.04
N ASN A 202 4.50 -6.76 17.30
CA ASN A 202 4.70 -5.32 17.24
C ASN A 202 3.41 -4.58 16.85
N GLN A 203 3.01 -3.58 17.65
CA GLN A 203 1.79 -2.81 17.41
C GLN A 203 1.84 -1.99 16.13
N LYS A 204 3.04 -1.62 15.67
CA LYS A 204 3.26 -0.83 14.43
C LYS A 204 2.87 -1.58 13.17
N THR A 205 2.68 -2.89 13.27
CA THR A 205 2.21 -3.72 12.14
C THR A 205 0.76 -3.44 11.79
N TRP A 206 -0.07 -2.96 12.73
CA TRP A 206 -1.50 -2.76 12.50
C TRP A 206 -1.78 -1.47 11.73
N PHE A 207 -2.57 -1.61 10.66
CA PHE A 207 -3.03 -0.51 9.83
C PHE A 207 -4.56 -0.47 9.84
N GLU A 208 -5.10 0.72 10.06
CA GLU A 208 -6.52 0.95 10.21
C GLU A 208 -7.07 1.75 9.02
N PHE A 209 -8.28 1.38 8.60
CA PHE A 209 -9.09 2.12 7.64
C PHE A 209 -10.45 2.46 8.24
N THR A 210 -10.85 3.70 8.11
CA THR A 210 -12.16 4.26 8.48
C THR A 210 -12.67 5.15 7.35
N PRO A 211 -13.95 5.56 7.32
CA PRO A 211 -14.46 6.48 6.30
C PRO A 211 -13.69 7.80 6.23
N HIS A 212 -13.06 8.20 7.34
CA HIS A 212 -12.32 9.44 7.47
C HIS A 212 -10.84 9.29 7.19
N HIS A 213 -10.22 8.22 7.71
CA HIS A 213 -8.76 8.10 7.79
C HIS A 213 -8.26 6.71 7.45
N ALA A 214 -7.01 6.68 6.98
CA ALA A 214 -6.20 5.49 6.81
C ALA A 214 -4.83 5.72 7.49
N GLY A 215 -4.33 4.77 8.28
CA GLY A 215 -3.02 4.93 8.91
C GLY A 215 -2.65 3.94 10.01
N TYR A 216 -1.59 4.29 10.75
CA TYR A 216 -0.98 3.47 11.80
C TYR A 216 -1.32 4.00 13.20
N PRO A 217 -2.20 3.33 13.96
CA PRO A 217 -2.55 3.80 15.30
C PRO A 217 -1.37 3.85 16.28
N ALA A 218 -0.49 2.85 16.22
CA ALA A 218 0.70 2.82 17.07
C ALA A 218 1.70 3.95 16.78
N LEU A 219 1.73 4.47 15.55
CA LEU A 219 2.54 5.63 15.16
C LEU A 219 1.78 6.93 15.26
N ARG A 220 0.47 6.87 15.57
CA ARG A 220 -0.45 8.01 15.61
C ARG A 220 -0.50 8.79 14.30
N ALA A 221 -0.21 8.10 13.19
CA ALA A 221 0.03 8.71 11.91
C ALA A 221 -1.03 8.29 10.90
N TYR A 222 -1.68 9.28 10.28
CA TYR A 222 -2.83 9.07 9.41
C TYR A 222 -2.82 10.01 8.22
N VAL A 223 -3.55 9.62 7.18
CA VAL A 223 -3.99 10.48 6.08
C VAL A 223 -5.51 10.38 5.96
N ALA A 224 -6.14 11.33 5.27
CA ALA A 224 -7.53 11.17 4.87
C ALA A 224 -7.70 9.90 4.03
N ALA A 225 -8.81 9.17 4.18
CA ALA A 225 -9.07 7.94 3.43
C ALA A 225 -9.02 8.17 1.91
N THR A 226 -9.49 9.34 1.45
CA THR A 226 -9.43 9.79 0.05
C THR A 226 -8.01 9.98 -0.50
N HIS A 227 -7.01 10.11 0.39
CA HIS A 227 -5.60 10.29 0.04
C HIS A 227 -4.79 9.00 0.19
N PHE A 228 -5.40 7.91 0.67
CA PHE A 228 -4.74 6.61 0.69
C PHE A 228 -4.35 6.19 -0.72
N GLY A 229 -3.09 5.81 -0.91
CA GLY A 229 -2.53 5.51 -2.23
C GLY A 229 -1.87 6.70 -2.93
N SER A 230 -1.98 7.93 -2.42
CA SER A 230 -1.29 9.10 -2.97
C SER A 230 0.18 9.16 -2.54
N GLN A 231 1.02 9.87 -3.31
CA GLN A 231 2.44 10.04 -3.02
C GLN A 231 2.68 11.19 -2.05
N PHE A 232 3.50 10.96 -1.02
CA PHE A 232 3.93 11.98 -0.07
C PHE A 232 5.46 12.00 0.04
N LYS A 233 6.01 13.18 0.36
CA LYS A 233 7.41 13.38 0.70
C LYS A 233 7.50 14.47 1.77
N GLY A 234 8.23 14.22 2.86
CA GLY A 234 8.37 15.19 3.94
C GLY A 234 7.04 15.58 4.61
N GLY A 235 6.05 14.66 4.59
CA GLY A 235 4.69 14.89 5.10
C GLY A 235 3.77 15.75 4.23
N ARG A 236 4.19 16.11 3.02
CA ARG A 236 3.37 16.82 2.02
C ARG A 236 3.01 15.90 0.87
N MET A 237 1.79 16.01 0.38
CA MET A 237 1.37 15.30 -0.81
C MET A 237 2.09 15.87 -2.04
N VAL A 238 2.82 15.01 -2.76
CA VAL A 238 3.54 15.34 -3.99
C VAL A 238 2.68 15.05 -5.21
N ARG A 239 1.92 13.96 -5.17
CA ARG A 239 1.03 13.56 -6.25
C ARG A 239 -0.21 12.89 -5.69
N GLN A 240 -1.37 13.45 -6.01
CA GLN A 240 -2.65 12.84 -5.70
C GLN A 240 -2.93 11.70 -6.67
N GLU A 241 -3.29 10.53 -6.13
CA GLU A 241 -3.84 9.41 -6.89
C GLU A 241 -5.36 9.31 -6.60
N PRO A 242 -6.16 8.74 -7.51
CA PRO A 242 -7.58 8.51 -7.25
C PRO A 242 -7.80 7.62 -6.02
N GLU A 243 -8.86 7.89 -5.24
CA GLU A 243 -9.28 6.99 -4.16
C GLU A 243 -9.58 5.61 -4.74
N ARG A 244 -9.16 4.57 -4.03
CA ARG A 244 -9.38 3.18 -4.44
C ARG A 244 -10.81 2.75 -4.09
N ASP A 245 -11.45 2.01 -4.97
CA ASP A 245 -12.79 1.48 -4.73
C ASP A 245 -12.82 0.37 -3.67
N LEU A 246 -14.03 0.04 -3.21
CA LEU A 246 -14.24 -1.00 -2.22
C LEU A 246 -13.93 -2.40 -2.75
N THR A 247 -13.96 -2.66 -4.06
CA THR A 247 -13.52 -3.96 -4.60
C THR A 247 -12.03 -4.15 -4.39
N PHE A 248 -11.22 -3.14 -4.70
CA PHE A 248 -9.79 -3.13 -4.40
C PHE A 248 -9.54 -3.30 -2.89
N LEU A 249 -10.21 -2.51 -2.05
CA LEU A 249 -10.02 -2.60 -0.60
C LEU A 249 -10.45 -3.96 -0.04
N ARG A 250 -11.51 -4.58 -0.56
CA ARG A 250 -11.88 -5.98 -0.24
C ARG A 250 -10.78 -6.97 -0.61
N GLY A 251 -10.10 -6.77 -1.74
CA GLY A 251 -8.92 -7.54 -2.14
C GLY A 251 -7.75 -7.36 -1.20
N LEU A 252 -7.49 -6.11 -0.77
CA LEU A 252 -6.43 -5.77 0.16
C LEU A 252 -6.66 -6.40 1.53
N TRP A 253 -7.85 -6.21 2.09
CA TRP A 253 -8.24 -6.74 3.39
C TRP A 253 -8.41 -8.25 3.38
N GLY A 254 -8.67 -8.87 2.23
CA GLY A 254 -9.00 -10.29 2.07
C GLY A 254 -7.96 -11.10 1.29
N SER A 255 -6.67 -10.78 1.43
CA SER A 255 -5.57 -11.50 0.77
C SER A 255 -5.20 -12.85 1.42
N ALA A 256 -5.67 -13.16 2.64
CA ALA A 256 -5.35 -14.42 3.34
C ALA A 256 -6.44 -15.51 3.18
N LEU A 257 -6.76 -15.93 1.96
CA LEU A 257 -7.80 -16.96 1.75
C LEU A 257 -7.29 -18.41 1.84
N ALA A 258 -5.99 -18.65 1.73
CA ALA A 258 -5.38 -19.99 1.68
C ALA A 258 -3.91 -19.95 2.14
N SER A 259 -3.23 -21.10 2.10
CA SER A 259 -1.77 -21.15 2.21
C SER A 259 -1.10 -20.42 1.03
N LEU A 260 0.13 -19.95 1.23
CA LEU A 260 0.91 -19.27 0.19
C LEU A 260 1.03 -20.11 -1.10
N GLU A 261 1.23 -21.43 -0.95
CA GLU A 261 1.36 -22.38 -2.05
C GLU A 261 0.06 -22.54 -2.84
N GLU A 262 -1.08 -22.65 -2.15
CA GLU A 262 -2.40 -22.73 -2.79
C GLU A 262 -2.77 -21.43 -3.51
N ILE A 263 -2.47 -20.27 -2.92
CA ILE A 263 -2.69 -18.97 -3.57
C ILE A 263 -1.82 -18.87 -4.83
N ARG A 264 -0.54 -19.24 -4.76
CA ARG A 264 0.38 -19.27 -5.92
C ARG A 264 -0.18 -20.12 -7.06
N LYS A 265 -0.56 -21.36 -6.74
CA LYS A 265 -1.14 -22.29 -7.71
C LYS A 265 -2.41 -21.72 -8.34
N PHE A 266 -3.31 -21.18 -7.54
CA PHE A 266 -4.57 -20.62 -8.04
C PHE A 266 -4.34 -19.44 -8.99
N ILE A 267 -3.46 -18.50 -8.62
CA ILE A 267 -3.13 -17.35 -9.47
C ILE A 267 -2.51 -17.84 -10.78
N TRP A 268 -1.59 -18.81 -10.70
CA TRP A 268 -0.96 -19.41 -11.88
C TRP A 268 -1.96 -20.06 -12.83
N ASP A 269 -2.90 -20.85 -12.31
CA ASP A 269 -3.95 -21.50 -13.12
C ASP A 269 -4.83 -20.45 -13.83
N GLN A 270 -5.20 -19.37 -13.12
CA GLN A 270 -5.97 -18.26 -13.72
C GLN A 270 -5.16 -17.51 -14.78
N LEU A 271 -3.90 -17.17 -14.50
CA LEU A 271 -3.02 -16.49 -15.45
C LEU A 271 -2.80 -17.31 -16.72
N SER A 272 -2.54 -18.61 -16.57
CA SER A 272 -2.38 -19.54 -17.69
C SER A 272 -3.64 -19.57 -18.56
N SER A 273 -4.82 -19.65 -17.95
CA SER A 273 -6.11 -19.59 -18.68
C SER A 273 -6.31 -18.26 -19.42
N LEU A 274 -5.92 -17.13 -18.82
CA LEU A 274 -6.02 -15.81 -19.47
C LEU A 274 -5.01 -15.66 -20.62
N ARG A 275 -3.79 -16.21 -20.46
CA ARG A 275 -2.76 -16.25 -21.52
C ARG A 275 -3.22 -17.09 -22.71
N GLU A 276 -3.88 -18.23 -22.50
CA GLU A 276 -4.46 -19.01 -23.60
C GLU A 276 -5.50 -18.21 -24.40
N LYS A 277 -6.37 -17.47 -23.70
CA LYS A 277 -7.36 -16.60 -24.35
C LYS A 277 -6.72 -15.45 -25.10
N PHE A 278 -5.65 -14.88 -24.56
CA PHE A 278 -4.85 -13.89 -25.26
C PHE A 278 -4.29 -14.45 -26.57
N SER A 279 -3.71 -15.65 -26.55
CA SER A 279 -3.18 -16.30 -27.75
C SER A 279 -4.24 -16.48 -28.84
N LEU A 280 -5.45 -16.91 -28.45
CA LEU A 280 -6.60 -17.04 -29.36
C LEU A 280 -7.08 -15.71 -29.95
N MET A 281 -6.95 -14.61 -29.21
CA MET A 281 -7.31 -13.26 -29.67
C MET A 281 -6.44 -12.78 -30.84
N TYR A 282 -5.17 -13.21 -30.87
CA TYR A 282 -4.17 -12.78 -31.85
C TYR A 282 -3.93 -13.76 -33.00
N HIS A 283 -4.24 -15.05 -32.80
CA HIS A 283 -4.21 -16.09 -33.81
C HIS A 283 -5.59 -16.74 -34.02
N PRO A 284 -6.58 -16.00 -34.57
CA PRO A 284 -7.87 -16.59 -34.91
C PRO A 284 -7.68 -17.69 -35.96
N MET A 285 -8.34 -18.84 -35.76
CA MET A 285 -8.23 -20.04 -36.62
C MET A 285 -8.55 -19.79 -38.11
N GLU A 286 -9.13 -18.64 -38.47
CA GLU A 286 -9.62 -18.29 -39.81
C GLU A 286 -8.81 -17.19 -40.54
N GLY A 287 -7.50 -17.10 -40.28
CA GLY A 287 -6.56 -16.60 -41.30
C GLY A 287 -6.47 -15.08 -41.45
N ARG A 288 -5.86 -14.43 -40.47
CA ARG A 288 -4.81 -13.39 -40.60
C ARG A 288 -4.38 -13.03 -39.18
N ALA A 289 -3.16 -13.42 -38.79
CA ALA A 289 -2.58 -12.96 -37.53
C ALA A 289 -2.58 -11.43 -37.52
N ILE A 290 -2.88 -10.81 -36.38
CA ILE A 290 -2.68 -9.36 -36.22
C ILE A 290 -1.18 -9.11 -36.41
N ALA A 291 -0.80 -8.42 -37.48
CA ALA A 291 0.59 -8.19 -37.82
C ALA A 291 1.28 -7.43 -36.68
N GLY A 292 2.37 -7.99 -36.14
CA GLY A 292 3.18 -7.35 -35.09
C GLY A 292 3.09 -7.96 -33.69
N ALA A 293 2.20 -8.94 -33.45
CA ALA A 293 1.94 -9.50 -32.12
C ALA A 293 2.91 -10.61 -31.62
N GLY A 294 3.81 -11.07 -32.48
CA GLY A 294 4.71 -12.20 -32.17
C GLY A 294 5.67 -11.88 -31.02
N VAL A 295 6.10 -10.62 -30.91
CA VAL A 295 6.99 -10.15 -29.85
C VAL A 295 6.28 -10.14 -28.49
N GLU A 296 5.03 -9.69 -28.43
CA GLU A 296 4.21 -9.64 -27.21
C GLU A 296 3.92 -11.05 -26.70
N VAL A 297 3.55 -11.97 -27.58
CA VAL A 297 3.33 -13.39 -27.22
C VAL A 297 4.63 -14.02 -26.74
N ALA A 298 5.75 -13.81 -27.45
CA ALA A 298 7.05 -14.37 -27.06
C ALA A 298 7.55 -13.80 -25.72
N LEU A 299 7.36 -12.51 -25.46
CA LEU A 299 7.73 -11.88 -24.19
C LEU A 299 6.87 -12.43 -23.04
N LEU A 300 5.56 -12.54 -23.24
CA LEU A 300 4.68 -13.08 -22.22
C LEU A 300 5.03 -14.54 -21.92
N ASP A 301 5.33 -15.34 -22.93
CA ASP A 301 5.77 -16.74 -22.75
C ASP A 301 7.08 -16.86 -21.99
N LEU A 302 8.03 -15.95 -22.23
CA LEU A 302 9.27 -15.87 -21.48
C LEU A 302 9.02 -15.56 -20.00
N VAL A 303 8.25 -14.51 -19.70
CA VAL A 303 7.98 -14.10 -18.31
C VAL A 303 7.17 -15.16 -17.58
N MET A 304 6.18 -15.77 -18.24
CA MET A 304 5.43 -16.88 -17.67
C MET A 304 6.36 -18.06 -17.35
N ALA A 305 7.19 -18.52 -18.29
CA ALA A 305 8.14 -19.61 -18.02
C ALA A 305 9.08 -19.31 -16.83
N TYR A 306 9.50 -18.05 -16.70
CA TYR A 306 10.31 -17.61 -15.55
C TYR A 306 9.55 -17.69 -14.22
N VAL A 307 8.29 -17.26 -14.20
CA VAL A 307 7.43 -17.32 -13.00
C VAL A 307 7.13 -18.76 -12.59
N GLU A 308 6.97 -19.67 -13.55
CA GLU A 308 6.73 -21.09 -13.30
C GLU A 308 7.94 -21.75 -12.62
N ASP A 309 9.11 -21.59 -13.23
CA ASP A 309 10.37 -22.08 -12.69
C ASP A 309 11.54 -21.25 -13.25
N PRO A 310 12.12 -20.33 -12.46
CA PRO A 310 13.22 -19.46 -12.92
C PRO A 310 14.50 -20.23 -13.22
N LYS A 311 14.60 -21.50 -12.80
CA LYS A 311 15.73 -22.39 -13.09
C LYS A 311 15.48 -23.30 -14.30
N SER A 312 14.33 -23.15 -14.96
CA SER A 312 13.96 -23.99 -16.09
C SER A 312 14.92 -23.77 -17.27
N PRO A 313 15.47 -24.84 -17.88
CA PRO A 313 16.30 -24.71 -19.07
C PRO A 313 15.54 -24.15 -20.27
N SER A 314 14.20 -24.21 -20.24
CA SER A 314 13.34 -23.66 -21.29
C SER A 314 13.42 -22.14 -21.43
N ILE A 315 13.88 -21.41 -20.39
CA ILE A 315 13.95 -19.94 -20.40
C ILE A 315 14.90 -19.45 -21.51
N GLN A 316 16.06 -20.08 -21.68
CA GLN A 316 16.99 -19.74 -22.76
C GLN A 316 16.39 -19.99 -24.16
N GLU A 317 15.52 -20.99 -24.30
CA GLU A 317 14.76 -21.21 -25.55
C GLU A 317 13.73 -20.11 -25.78
N LYS A 318 13.00 -19.69 -24.73
CA LYS A 318 12.05 -18.58 -24.82
C LYS A 318 12.73 -17.24 -25.14
N LEU A 319 13.90 -16.97 -24.57
CA LEU A 319 14.72 -15.80 -24.91
C LEU A 319 15.15 -15.81 -26.38
N ARG A 320 15.59 -16.97 -26.90
CA ARG A 320 15.89 -17.12 -28.34
C ARG A 320 14.66 -16.89 -29.22
N GLY A 321 13.49 -17.37 -28.81
CA GLY A 321 12.24 -17.13 -29.51
C GLY A 321 11.89 -15.63 -29.57
N LEU A 322 12.01 -14.93 -28.44
CA LEU A 322 11.82 -13.48 -28.39
C LEU A 322 12.81 -12.73 -29.29
N GLN A 323 14.07 -13.14 -29.30
CA GLN A 323 15.08 -12.58 -30.18
C GLN A 323 14.71 -12.70 -31.66
N GLN A 324 14.27 -13.89 -32.09
CA GLN A 324 13.86 -14.14 -33.48
C GLN A 324 12.68 -13.26 -33.90
N GLU A 325 11.68 -13.09 -33.04
CA GLU A 325 10.54 -12.21 -33.31
C GLU A 325 10.94 -10.73 -33.42
N LEU A 326 11.89 -10.29 -32.59
CA LEU A 326 12.42 -8.92 -32.66
C LEU A 326 13.22 -8.66 -33.95
N GLU A 327 14.03 -9.64 -34.36
CA GLU A 327 14.79 -9.59 -35.62
C GLU A 327 13.86 -9.64 -36.84
N ALA A 328 12.75 -10.38 -36.78
CA ALA A 328 11.76 -10.42 -37.86
C ALA A 328 11.03 -9.09 -38.09
N GLN A 329 10.92 -8.23 -37.06
CA GLN A 329 10.21 -6.94 -37.14
C GLN A 329 11.08 -5.76 -37.61
N ARG A 330 12.42 -5.84 -37.56
CA ARG A 330 13.33 -4.73 -37.93
C ARG A 330 14.41 -5.21 -38.92
N LYS A 331 14.50 -4.55 -40.07
CA LYS A 331 15.42 -4.91 -41.17
C LYS A 331 16.88 -4.42 -41.01
N ASP A 332 17.21 -3.72 -39.93
CA ASP A 332 18.57 -3.20 -39.70
C ASP A 332 19.41 -4.19 -38.87
N GLU A 333 20.58 -4.54 -39.40
CA GLU A 333 21.42 -5.69 -38.99
C GLU A 333 22.12 -5.58 -37.61
N CYS A 334 21.92 -4.51 -36.83
CA CYS A 334 22.79 -4.26 -35.66
C CYS A 334 22.07 -3.72 -34.42
N HIS A 335 21.20 -4.48 -33.75
CA HIS A 335 20.64 -4.00 -32.45
C HIS A 335 20.34 -5.04 -31.34
N HIS A 336 20.77 -6.31 -31.47
CA HIS A 336 20.43 -7.35 -30.47
C HIS A 336 21.63 -8.10 -29.86
N SER A 337 22.87 -7.62 -30.02
CA SER A 337 24.05 -8.27 -29.41
C SER A 337 23.88 -8.50 -27.90
N TRP A 338 23.22 -7.58 -27.21
CA TRP A 338 22.90 -7.67 -25.79
C TRP A 338 21.95 -8.83 -25.45
N MET A 339 21.02 -9.23 -26.34
CA MET A 339 20.18 -10.41 -26.12
C MET A 339 20.99 -11.69 -26.28
N THR A 340 21.84 -11.75 -27.31
CA THR A 340 22.74 -12.89 -27.52
C THR A 340 23.67 -13.11 -26.33
N GLU A 341 24.27 -12.03 -25.80
CA GLU A 341 25.07 -12.07 -24.58
C GLU A 341 24.25 -12.55 -23.38
N MET A 342 23.07 -11.96 -23.16
CA MET A 342 22.20 -12.34 -22.05
C MET A 342 21.75 -13.82 -22.11
N ILE A 343 21.45 -14.33 -23.31
CA ILE A 343 21.08 -15.74 -23.52
C ILE A 343 22.23 -16.66 -23.09
N GLN A 344 23.47 -16.32 -23.48
CA GLN A 344 24.65 -17.12 -23.17
C GLN A 344 24.96 -17.12 -21.67
N SER A 345 24.82 -15.97 -21.01
CA SER A 345 25.15 -15.79 -19.60
C SER A 345 23.98 -16.03 -18.64
N TRP A 346 22.78 -16.36 -19.14
CA TRP A 346 21.55 -16.43 -18.31
C TRP A 346 21.73 -17.30 -17.07
N THR A 347 22.35 -18.46 -17.21
CA THR A 347 22.58 -19.41 -16.11
C THR A 347 23.69 -18.99 -15.15
N GLU A 348 24.49 -18.00 -15.51
CA GLU A 348 25.66 -17.53 -14.75
C GLU A 348 25.33 -16.31 -13.87
N ILE A 349 24.29 -15.55 -14.24
CA ILE A 349 23.85 -14.34 -13.52
C ILE A 349 22.90 -14.69 -12.37
N SER A 350 22.78 -13.79 -11.38
CA SER A 350 21.91 -14.03 -10.22
C SER A 350 20.42 -13.96 -10.57
N LEU A 351 19.55 -14.55 -9.73
CA LEU A 351 18.09 -14.45 -9.90
C LEU A 351 17.64 -12.98 -9.88
N GLU A 352 18.24 -12.14 -9.03
CA GLU A 352 17.94 -10.71 -9.00
C GLU A 352 18.33 -10.01 -10.32
N GLU A 353 19.44 -10.39 -10.95
CA GLU A 353 19.83 -9.86 -12.27
C GLU A 353 18.87 -10.32 -13.37
N GLN A 354 18.42 -11.58 -13.33
CA GLN A 354 17.41 -12.13 -14.25
C GLN A 354 16.07 -11.41 -14.11
N GLU A 355 15.59 -11.18 -12.89
CA GLU A 355 14.35 -10.43 -12.61
C GLU A 355 14.43 -8.99 -13.12
N GLN A 356 15.52 -8.28 -12.80
CA GLN A 356 15.75 -6.92 -13.28
C GLN A 356 15.71 -6.85 -14.81
N PHE A 357 16.22 -7.89 -15.49
CA PHE A 357 16.24 -7.93 -16.94
C PHE A 357 14.84 -8.09 -17.52
N LEU A 358 14.03 -8.99 -16.96
CA LEU A 358 12.64 -9.18 -17.37
C LEU A 358 11.79 -7.92 -17.13
N GLU A 359 12.02 -7.23 -16.02
CA GLU A 359 11.39 -5.92 -15.75
C GLU A 359 11.80 -4.86 -16.76
N TYR A 360 13.09 -4.80 -17.10
CA TYR A 360 13.60 -3.88 -18.11
C TYR A 360 12.96 -4.15 -19.47
N LEU A 361 12.87 -5.41 -19.89
CA LEU A 361 12.16 -5.78 -21.11
C LEU A 361 10.71 -5.33 -21.06
N ALA A 362 9.99 -5.68 -19.99
CA ALA A 362 8.59 -5.31 -19.83
C ALA A 362 8.37 -3.80 -19.87
N TYR A 363 9.25 -3.04 -19.23
CA TYR A 363 9.25 -1.58 -19.28
C TYR A 363 9.47 -1.04 -20.70
N CYS A 364 10.45 -1.58 -21.43
CA CYS A 364 10.75 -1.17 -22.80
C CYS A 364 9.54 -1.38 -23.72
N PHE A 365 8.88 -2.54 -23.64
CA PHE A 365 7.71 -2.84 -24.46
C PHE A 365 6.52 -1.99 -24.06
N GLN A 366 6.25 -1.79 -22.77
CA GLN A 366 5.15 -0.94 -22.29
C GLN A 366 5.23 0.52 -22.79
N ARG A 367 6.43 1.07 -23.04
CA ARG A 367 6.60 2.46 -23.50
C ARG A 367 6.52 2.67 -25.01
N GLN A 368 6.47 1.59 -25.80
CA GLN A 368 6.57 1.66 -27.27
C GLN A 368 5.36 2.35 -27.95
N GLU A 369 4.32 2.73 -27.18
CA GLU A 369 3.13 3.46 -27.64
C GLU A 369 3.36 4.97 -27.88
N GLN A 370 4.51 5.53 -27.47
CA GLN A 370 4.83 6.96 -27.69
C GLN A 370 5.50 7.25 -29.04
N ASP A 371 5.67 6.25 -29.91
CA ASP A 371 6.32 6.40 -31.21
C ASP A 371 5.27 6.78 -32.29
N PRO A 372 5.25 8.03 -32.81
CA PRO A 372 4.19 8.51 -33.69
C PRO A 372 4.12 7.81 -35.06
N ILE A 373 5.10 6.96 -35.41
CA ILE A 373 5.22 6.31 -36.72
C ILE A 373 4.29 5.08 -36.87
N ARG A 374 3.78 4.49 -35.78
CA ARG A 374 2.84 3.33 -35.82
C ARG A 374 1.34 3.72 -35.86
N THR A 375 1.01 4.95 -36.22
CA THR A 375 -0.37 5.50 -36.12
C THR A 375 -1.31 5.08 -37.25
N VAL A 376 -1.78 3.81 -37.18
CA VAL A 376 -3.18 3.45 -37.45
C VAL A 376 -3.58 2.38 -36.43
N GLN A 377 -3.81 2.78 -35.18
CA GLN A 377 -4.35 1.86 -34.16
C GLN A 377 -5.88 1.82 -34.27
N THR A 378 -6.43 0.62 -34.35
CA THR A 378 -7.87 0.36 -34.21
C THR A 378 -8.23 0.20 -32.74
N SER A 379 -9.51 0.35 -32.37
CA SER A 379 -9.99 0.11 -31.00
C SER A 379 -9.65 -1.31 -30.51
N VAL A 380 -9.64 -2.30 -31.40
CA VAL A 380 -9.27 -3.68 -31.11
C VAL A 380 -7.79 -3.79 -30.73
N THR A 381 -6.89 -3.18 -31.50
CA THR A 381 -5.44 -3.24 -31.21
C THR A 381 -5.08 -2.59 -29.87
N VAL A 382 -5.77 -1.51 -29.47
CA VAL A 382 -5.57 -0.87 -28.17
C VAL A 382 -6.05 -1.77 -27.03
N ALA A 383 -7.24 -2.38 -27.16
CA ALA A 383 -7.77 -3.28 -26.13
C ALA A 383 -6.88 -4.51 -25.92
N CYS A 384 -6.34 -5.06 -27.01
CA CYS A 384 -5.46 -6.22 -26.93
C CYS A 384 -4.10 -5.85 -26.28
N TRP A 385 -3.58 -4.65 -26.53
CA TRP A 385 -2.39 -4.12 -25.87
C TRP A 385 -2.59 -3.93 -24.36
N ASP A 386 -3.69 -3.30 -23.94
CA ASP A 386 -4.00 -3.13 -22.52
C ASP A 386 -4.08 -4.48 -21.79
N TYR A 387 -4.68 -5.48 -22.45
CA TYR A 387 -4.74 -6.84 -21.92
C TYR A 387 -3.36 -7.51 -21.80
N PHE A 388 -2.49 -7.31 -22.79
CA PHE A 388 -1.09 -7.75 -22.72
C PHE A 388 -0.34 -7.12 -21.54
N VAL A 389 -0.44 -5.78 -21.39
CA VAL A 389 0.19 -5.05 -20.27
C VAL A 389 -0.28 -5.59 -18.93
N PHE A 390 -1.58 -5.88 -18.81
CA PHE A 390 -2.15 -6.51 -17.63
C PHE A 390 -1.54 -7.89 -17.32
N LEU A 391 -1.50 -8.80 -18.30
CA LEU A 391 -0.92 -10.12 -18.10
C LEU A 391 0.56 -10.04 -17.72
N LEU A 392 1.32 -9.19 -18.42
CA LEU A 392 2.74 -8.99 -18.19
C LEU A 392 3.02 -8.44 -16.78
N LYS A 393 2.33 -7.37 -16.38
CA LYS A 393 2.48 -6.80 -15.02
C LYS A 393 2.08 -7.82 -13.95
N THR A 394 0.99 -8.55 -14.14
CA THR A 394 0.56 -9.56 -13.17
C THR A 394 1.60 -10.69 -13.03
N ALA A 395 2.17 -11.16 -14.13
CA ALA A 395 3.22 -12.18 -14.10
C ALA A 395 4.48 -11.67 -13.38
N ILE A 396 4.90 -10.42 -13.62
CA ILE A 396 6.02 -9.81 -12.89
C ILE A 396 5.73 -9.72 -11.39
N CYS A 397 4.53 -9.28 -11.01
CA CYS A 397 4.11 -9.25 -9.61
C CYS A 397 4.07 -10.66 -9.00
N CYS A 398 3.74 -11.71 -9.77
CA CYS A 398 3.82 -13.10 -9.31
C CYS A 398 5.26 -13.54 -9.02
N SER A 399 6.21 -13.20 -9.90
CA SER A 399 7.64 -13.50 -9.68
C SER A 399 8.14 -12.92 -8.37
N LYS A 400 7.84 -11.65 -8.13
CA LYS A 400 8.27 -10.91 -6.93
C LYS A 400 7.46 -11.22 -5.69
N TRP A 401 6.31 -11.85 -5.87
CA TRP A 401 5.28 -11.95 -4.84
C TRP A 401 4.87 -10.58 -4.26
N GLU A 402 4.66 -9.61 -5.17
CA GLU A 402 4.38 -8.21 -4.86
C GLU A 402 2.88 -8.01 -4.53
N TRP A 403 2.57 -7.74 -3.26
CA TRP A 403 1.20 -7.57 -2.75
C TRP A 403 1.03 -6.26 -1.99
N GLY A 404 -0.15 -5.66 -2.12
CA GLY A 404 -0.56 -4.56 -1.24
C GLY A 404 0.22 -3.28 -1.42
N THR A 405 0.89 -3.12 -2.56
CA THR A 405 1.84 -2.05 -2.81
C THR A 405 1.13 -0.71 -2.88
N THR A 406 1.49 0.19 -1.97
CA THR A 406 0.96 1.56 -1.92
C THR A 406 2.06 2.53 -1.54
N TYR A 407 1.94 3.79 -1.94
CA TYR A 407 2.89 4.80 -1.50
C TYR A 407 2.82 5.01 0.02
N ASN A 408 4.01 5.11 0.61
CA ASN A 408 4.17 5.37 2.02
C ASN A 408 3.96 6.85 2.31
N PHE A 409 2.83 7.19 2.93
CA PHE A 409 2.56 8.56 3.31
C PHE A 409 3.54 9.11 4.35
N LEU A 410 4.29 8.25 5.06
CA LEU A 410 5.31 8.63 6.04
C LEU A 410 6.71 8.82 5.44
N HIS A 411 6.87 8.70 4.12
CA HIS A 411 8.16 8.82 3.46
C HIS A 411 8.80 10.19 3.74
N GLU A 412 10.03 10.16 4.28
CA GLU A 412 10.80 11.33 4.74
C GLU A 412 10.09 12.22 5.77
N HIS A 413 9.07 11.72 6.46
CA HIS A 413 8.31 12.52 7.42
C HIS A 413 9.10 12.74 8.73
N SER A 414 9.52 13.97 9.00
CA SER A 414 10.35 14.34 10.17
C SER A 414 9.70 14.06 11.54
N GLY A 415 8.37 14.07 11.61
CA GLY A 415 7.60 13.76 12.82
C GLY A 415 7.58 12.27 13.24
N VAL A 416 8.04 11.34 12.39
CA VAL A 416 8.08 9.90 12.71
C VAL A 416 9.51 9.46 12.96
N ARG A 417 9.83 9.11 14.21
CA ARG A 417 11.18 8.70 14.64
C ARG A 417 11.57 7.29 14.21
N ASP A 418 10.63 6.50 13.69
CA ASP A 418 10.90 5.13 13.28
C ASP A 418 11.73 5.10 11.99
N ARG A 419 12.90 4.47 12.04
CA ARG A 419 13.84 4.50 10.92
C ARG A 419 13.32 3.76 9.70
N ALA A 420 12.69 2.61 9.89
CA ALA A 420 12.17 1.81 8.80
C ALA A 420 10.99 2.50 8.10
N MET A 421 10.17 3.22 8.87
CA MET A 421 9.00 3.93 8.33
C MET A 421 9.35 5.14 7.47
N HIS A 422 10.40 5.90 7.79
CA HIS A 422 10.71 7.11 7.02
C HIS A 422 11.54 6.86 5.75
N THR A 423 12.35 5.78 5.70
CA THR A 423 13.25 5.54 4.57
C THR A 423 12.59 4.88 3.38
N ARG A 424 11.52 4.09 3.59
CA ARG A 424 10.83 3.39 2.50
C ARG A 424 9.84 4.32 1.80
N GLU A 425 9.76 4.23 0.48
CA GLU A 425 8.76 4.97 -0.32
C GLU A 425 7.44 4.22 -0.50
N LEU A 426 7.46 2.88 -0.32
CA LEU A 426 6.30 2.01 -0.53
C LEU A 426 5.98 1.24 0.77
N LEU A 427 4.72 0.87 0.90
CA LEU A 427 4.16 -0.02 1.92
C LEU A 427 3.58 -1.25 1.23
N HIS A 428 3.61 -2.39 1.92
CA HIS A 428 2.98 -3.63 1.46
C HIS A 428 1.91 -4.04 2.47
N LEU A 429 0.66 -3.62 2.25
CA LEU A 429 -0.43 -3.92 3.17
C LEU A 429 -1.14 -5.23 2.81
N VAL A 430 -1.42 -6.07 3.80
CA VAL A 430 -2.07 -7.38 3.61
C VAL A 430 -3.15 -7.63 4.66
N ASP A 431 -3.92 -8.69 4.46
CA ASP A 431 -4.98 -9.13 5.35
C ASP A 431 -4.49 -9.28 6.80
N ALA A 432 -5.19 -8.64 7.73
CA ALA A 432 -4.89 -8.72 9.16
C ALA A 432 -5.05 -10.14 9.75
N GLY A 433 -5.72 -11.04 9.03
CA GLY A 433 -5.81 -12.47 9.33
C GLY A 433 -4.45 -13.17 9.42
N PHE A 434 -3.42 -12.64 8.75
CA PHE A 434 -2.03 -13.12 8.91
C PHE A 434 -1.43 -12.78 10.29
N ALA A 435 -2.06 -11.87 11.05
CA ALA A 435 -1.64 -11.48 12.39
C ALA A 435 -2.54 -12.10 13.47
N ILE A 436 -3.65 -11.43 13.79
CA ILE A 436 -4.71 -11.96 14.64
C ILE A 436 -5.97 -11.90 13.80
N ASN A 437 -6.66 -13.03 13.65
CA ASN A 437 -7.87 -13.15 12.81
C ASN A 437 -9.10 -12.43 13.40
N THR A 438 -8.93 -11.27 14.01
CA THR A 438 -9.98 -10.42 14.60
C THR A 438 -9.39 -9.03 14.91
N PRO A 439 -10.16 -7.93 14.82
CA PRO A 439 -9.62 -6.58 14.89
C PRO A 439 -9.45 -6.03 16.32
N TYR A 440 -9.28 -6.90 17.33
CA TYR A 440 -9.05 -6.45 18.72
C TYR A 440 -7.93 -5.41 18.84
N PRO A 441 -6.77 -5.53 18.16
CA PRO A 441 -5.70 -4.55 18.30
C PRO A 441 -6.06 -3.14 17.84
N LEU A 442 -7.07 -3.00 16.99
CA LEU A 442 -7.62 -1.70 16.59
C LEU A 442 -8.69 -1.23 17.58
N VAL A 443 -9.49 -2.11 18.18
CA VAL A 443 -10.60 -1.70 19.06
C VAL A 443 -10.19 -1.49 20.53
N LEU A 444 -9.24 -2.29 21.04
CA LEU A 444 -8.79 -2.26 22.43
C LEU A 444 -7.87 -1.09 22.86
N PRO A 445 -7.25 -0.28 21.98
CA PRO A 445 -6.53 0.91 22.42
C PRO A 445 -7.39 1.71 23.42
N PRO A 446 -6.87 2.03 24.63
CA PRO A 446 -7.67 2.60 25.71
C PRO A 446 -8.43 3.87 25.36
N ILE A 447 -7.99 4.57 24.33
CA ILE A 447 -8.61 5.80 23.88
C ILE A 447 -10.04 5.63 23.36
N ARG A 448 -10.39 4.44 22.86
CA ARG A 448 -11.76 4.13 22.43
C ARG A 448 -12.69 3.78 23.60
N GLN A 449 -12.15 3.53 24.79
CA GLN A 449 -12.89 3.30 26.04
C GLN A 449 -14.04 2.30 25.88
N VAL A 450 -13.78 1.18 25.20
CA VAL A 450 -14.81 0.17 24.95
C VAL A 450 -15.17 -0.55 26.25
N ASP A 451 -16.46 -0.63 26.56
CA ASP A 451 -17.01 -1.26 27.77
C ASP A 451 -17.40 -2.72 27.53
N LEU A 452 -17.96 -3.01 26.34
CA LEU A 452 -18.46 -4.32 25.95
C LEU A 452 -18.06 -4.66 24.52
N ILE A 453 -17.51 -5.85 24.34
CA ILE A 453 -17.17 -6.41 23.03
C ILE A 453 -18.04 -7.63 22.76
N LEU A 454 -18.75 -7.61 21.63
CA LEU A 454 -19.40 -8.75 21.02
C LEU A 454 -18.50 -9.31 19.90
N SER A 455 -17.77 -10.37 20.21
CA SER A 455 -16.74 -10.98 19.37
C SER A 455 -17.29 -12.20 18.64
N PHE A 456 -17.54 -12.07 17.34
CA PHE A 456 -18.04 -13.14 16.48
C PHE A 456 -16.89 -13.82 15.74
N ASP A 457 -16.68 -15.10 16.05
CA ASP A 457 -15.58 -15.89 15.53
C ASP A 457 -16.03 -16.85 14.42
N PHE A 458 -15.47 -16.66 13.24
CA PHE A 458 -15.73 -17.35 11.98
C PHE A 458 -14.48 -18.12 11.53
N SER A 459 -13.51 -18.34 12.41
CA SER A 459 -12.27 -19.06 12.10
C SER A 459 -12.56 -20.52 11.73
N ALA A 460 -11.79 -21.08 10.80
CA ALA A 460 -11.93 -22.48 10.41
C ALA A 460 -11.36 -23.46 11.45
N GLY A 461 -10.38 -23.01 12.23
CA GLY A 461 -9.67 -23.83 13.22
C GLY A 461 -10.29 -23.77 14.62
N ASP A 462 -9.42 -23.69 15.63
CA ASP A 462 -9.82 -23.51 17.02
C ASP A 462 -10.58 -22.17 17.20
N PRO A 463 -11.85 -22.18 17.63
CA PRO A 463 -12.67 -20.98 17.74
C PRO A 463 -12.16 -20.00 18.80
N PHE A 464 -11.30 -20.45 19.74
CA PHE A 464 -10.72 -19.58 20.76
C PHE A 464 -9.30 -19.12 20.44
N GLN A 465 -8.76 -19.45 19.26
CA GLN A 465 -7.41 -19.04 18.87
C GLN A 465 -7.28 -17.51 18.81
N THR A 466 -8.34 -16.81 18.40
CA THR A 466 -8.39 -15.34 18.37
C THR A 466 -8.32 -14.74 19.77
N ILE A 467 -9.06 -15.30 20.73
CA ILE A 467 -9.01 -14.91 22.14
C ILE A 467 -7.62 -15.17 22.72
N ARG A 468 -7.05 -16.36 22.48
CA ARG A 468 -5.70 -16.72 22.94
C ARG A 468 -4.63 -15.77 22.40
N ALA A 469 -4.66 -15.48 21.10
CA ALA A 469 -3.71 -14.58 20.46
C ALA A 469 -3.87 -13.14 20.97
N THR A 470 -5.11 -12.68 21.17
CA THR A 470 -5.41 -11.36 21.70
C THR A 470 -4.94 -11.21 23.14
N ALA A 471 -5.23 -12.19 24.02
CA ALA A 471 -4.77 -12.15 25.41
C ALA A 471 -3.24 -12.04 25.51
N LYS A 472 -2.50 -12.80 24.69
CA LYS A 472 -1.04 -12.71 24.60
C LYS A 472 -0.57 -11.34 24.10
N TYR A 473 -1.22 -10.80 23.07
CA TYR A 473 -0.92 -9.46 22.55
C TYR A 473 -1.15 -8.38 23.63
N CYS A 474 -2.29 -8.42 24.30
CA CYS A 474 -2.65 -7.47 25.35
C CYS A 474 -1.69 -7.56 26.54
N GLN A 475 -1.33 -8.77 26.98
CA GLN A 475 -0.35 -8.99 28.04
C GLN A 475 1.01 -8.39 27.67
N HIS A 476 1.48 -8.59 26.44
CA HIS A 476 2.77 -8.09 25.98
C HIS A 476 2.83 -6.56 25.95
N HIS A 477 1.72 -5.90 25.63
CA HIS A 477 1.64 -4.45 25.47
C HIS A 477 1.00 -3.70 26.66
N GLY A 478 0.71 -4.39 27.75
CA GLY A 478 0.05 -3.79 28.93
C GLY A 478 -1.35 -3.23 28.63
N ILE A 479 -2.06 -3.79 27.65
CA ILE A 479 -3.44 -3.41 27.33
C ILE A 479 -4.37 -4.20 28.25
N PRO A 480 -5.30 -3.55 28.99
CA PRO A 480 -6.29 -4.25 29.79
C PRO A 480 -7.16 -5.19 28.95
N PHE A 481 -7.21 -6.46 29.33
CA PHE A 481 -8.04 -7.49 28.72
C PHE A 481 -8.46 -8.49 29.79
N PRO A 482 -9.65 -9.12 29.69
CA PRO A 482 -10.06 -10.15 30.63
C PRO A 482 -9.02 -11.25 30.80
N PRO A 483 -8.80 -11.79 32.01
CA PRO A 483 -7.94 -12.94 32.22
C PRO A 483 -8.47 -14.14 31.43
N VAL A 484 -7.53 -14.88 30.85
CA VAL A 484 -7.82 -16.07 30.04
C VAL A 484 -6.97 -17.23 30.53
N GLU A 485 -7.63 -18.30 30.97
CA GLU A 485 -6.97 -19.54 31.36
C GLU A 485 -6.90 -20.51 30.19
N GLU A 486 -5.71 -20.97 29.83
CA GLU A 486 -5.51 -21.86 28.69
C GLU A 486 -6.27 -23.20 28.86
N ALA A 487 -6.37 -23.72 30.09
CA ALA A 487 -7.12 -24.94 30.38
C ALA A 487 -8.62 -24.77 30.08
N ALA A 488 -9.20 -23.63 30.45
CA ALA A 488 -10.60 -23.31 30.16
C ALA A 488 -10.84 -23.18 28.65
N LEU A 489 -9.94 -22.50 27.93
CA LEU A 489 -10.04 -22.42 26.46
C LEU A 489 -10.00 -23.80 25.81
N GLN A 490 -9.07 -24.66 26.22
CA GLN A 490 -8.96 -26.02 25.67
C GLN A 490 -10.21 -26.87 25.94
N GLU A 491 -10.83 -26.71 27.11
CA GLU A 491 -12.10 -27.35 27.43
C GLU A 491 -13.21 -26.84 26.51
N TRP A 492 -13.35 -25.51 26.37
CA TRP A 492 -14.37 -24.91 25.52
C TRP A 492 -14.17 -25.22 24.04
N SER A 493 -12.93 -25.34 23.54
CA SER A 493 -12.64 -25.68 22.15
C SER A 493 -13.16 -27.06 21.74
N ARG A 494 -13.29 -28.00 22.69
CA ARG A 494 -13.78 -29.37 22.42
C ARG A 494 -15.29 -29.40 22.16
N ALA A 495 -16.05 -28.59 22.90
CA ALA A 495 -17.50 -28.51 22.81
C ALA A 495 -17.93 -27.04 22.99
N PRO A 496 -17.68 -26.17 21.99
CA PRO A 496 -17.94 -24.75 22.13
C PRO A 496 -19.44 -24.52 22.22
N ARG A 497 -19.87 -23.85 23.30
CA ARG A 497 -21.22 -23.27 23.40
C ARG A 497 -21.35 -22.03 22.53
N SER A 498 -22.58 -21.58 22.31
CA SER A 498 -22.89 -20.43 21.46
C SER A 498 -22.35 -19.09 21.96
N CYS A 499 -22.04 -18.98 23.26
CA CYS A 499 -21.54 -17.75 23.86
C CYS A 499 -20.72 -18.04 25.13
N HIS A 500 -19.56 -17.39 25.22
CA HIS A 500 -18.65 -17.42 26.37
C HIS A 500 -18.38 -15.99 26.82
N ILE A 501 -18.49 -15.71 28.12
CA ILE A 501 -18.35 -14.36 28.66
C ILE A 501 -17.10 -14.29 29.51
N LEU A 502 -16.17 -13.42 29.13
CA LEU A 502 -14.92 -13.16 29.82
C LEU A 502 -15.01 -11.80 30.53
N ARG A 503 -14.64 -11.76 31.81
CA ARG A 503 -14.64 -10.55 32.64
C ARG A 503 -13.30 -10.38 33.32
N GLY A 504 -12.80 -9.14 33.35
CA GLY A 504 -11.63 -8.74 34.13
C GLY A 504 -11.96 -7.62 35.10
N ALA A 505 -11.03 -7.32 36.01
CA ALA A 505 -11.14 -6.17 36.90
C ALA A 505 -10.95 -4.83 36.17
N ALA A 506 -10.26 -4.84 35.03
CA ALA A 506 -10.04 -3.69 34.15
C ALA A 506 -10.15 -4.13 32.69
N GLY A 507 -10.58 -3.20 31.82
CA GLY A 507 -10.84 -3.45 30.39
C GLY A 507 -12.29 -3.88 30.09
N PRO A 508 -12.62 -4.13 28.82
CA PRO A 508 -13.98 -4.46 28.39
C PRO A 508 -14.43 -5.84 28.88
N VAL A 509 -15.74 -5.99 29.08
CA VAL A 509 -16.38 -7.31 29.08
C VAL A 509 -16.35 -7.87 27.66
N VAL A 510 -15.98 -9.13 27.49
CA VAL A 510 -15.94 -9.78 26.16
C VAL A 510 -16.95 -10.91 26.13
N MET A 511 -17.96 -10.78 25.28
CA MET A 511 -18.83 -11.88 24.87
C MET A 511 -18.30 -12.47 23.57
N HIS A 512 -17.91 -13.74 23.57
CA HIS A 512 -17.33 -14.44 22.42
C HIS A 512 -18.30 -15.50 21.88
N PHE A 513 -18.52 -15.47 20.56
CA PHE A 513 -19.53 -16.25 19.85
C PHE A 513 -18.87 -17.09 18.74
N PRO A 514 -18.56 -18.37 19.00
CA PRO A 514 -18.12 -19.30 17.97
C PRO A 514 -19.22 -19.54 16.93
N LEU A 515 -18.89 -19.43 15.63
CA LEU A 515 -19.84 -19.63 14.53
C LEU A 515 -20.53 -20.99 14.59
N PHE A 516 -19.74 -22.06 14.65
CA PHE A 516 -20.24 -23.42 14.81
C PHE A 516 -20.06 -23.84 16.26
N ASN A 517 -21.17 -24.16 16.91
CA ASN A 517 -21.24 -24.48 18.33
C ASN A 517 -22.30 -25.56 18.59
N THR A 518 -22.30 -26.11 19.80
CA THR A 518 -23.19 -27.20 20.18
C THR A 518 -24.67 -26.84 20.12
N ASP A 519 -25.01 -25.55 20.30
CA ASP A 519 -26.40 -25.09 20.37
C ASP A 519 -27.04 -24.87 18.99
N ASN A 520 -26.23 -24.58 17.96
CA ASN A 520 -26.70 -24.39 16.59
C ASN A 520 -26.40 -25.57 15.65
N CYS A 521 -25.32 -26.32 15.87
CA CYS A 521 -24.85 -27.39 15.00
C CYS A 521 -24.95 -28.80 15.62
N GLY A 522 -25.25 -28.92 16.92
CA GLY A 522 -25.18 -30.19 17.64
C GLY A 522 -23.73 -30.66 17.82
N ASP A 523 -23.54 -31.98 17.94
CA ASP A 523 -22.23 -32.56 18.27
C ASP A 523 -21.27 -32.66 17.06
N ASP A 524 -21.79 -32.57 15.83
CA ASP A 524 -21.02 -32.77 14.58
C ASP A 524 -20.42 -31.47 14.02
N ILE A 525 -19.81 -30.65 14.89
CA ILE A 525 -19.13 -29.41 14.52
C ILE A 525 -18.03 -29.61 13.45
N PRO A 526 -17.22 -30.70 13.46
CA PRO A 526 -16.22 -30.92 12.43
C PRO A 526 -16.81 -30.95 11.01
N SER A 527 -17.93 -31.63 10.80
CA SER A 527 -18.58 -31.67 9.48
C SER A 527 -19.07 -30.30 9.00
N TRP A 528 -19.48 -29.42 9.92
CA TRP A 528 -19.81 -28.03 9.57
C TRP A 528 -18.58 -27.23 9.16
N ARG A 529 -17.46 -27.38 9.86
CA ARG A 529 -16.19 -26.72 9.50
C ARG A 529 -15.68 -27.18 8.14
N ASP A 530 -15.75 -28.48 7.87
CA ASP A 530 -15.33 -29.06 6.60
C ASP A 530 -16.25 -28.62 5.44
N ARG A 531 -17.57 -28.54 5.68
CA ARG A 531 -18.55 -28.07 4.70
C ARG A 531 -18.34 -26.61 4.28
N TYR A 532 -17.83 -25.78 5.18
CA TYR A 532 -17.66 -24.34 5.01
C TYR A 532 -16.18 -23.96 5.14
N GLY A 533 -15.30 -24.58 4.36
CA GLY A 533 -13.86 -24.29 4.39
C GLY A 533 -13.52 -22.83 4.02
N THR A 534 -12.36 -22.33 4.47
CA THR A 534 -11.95 -20.93 4.18
C THR A 534 -11.64 -20.71 2.71
N PHE A 535 -10.94 -21.65 2.06
CA PHE A 535 -10.58 -21.57 0.64
C PHE A 535 -11.57 -22.31 -0.27
N GLN A 536 -12.86 -22.23 0.07
CA GLN A 536 -13.90 -22.85 -0.72
C GLN A 536 -14.47 -21.81 -1.70
N GLY A 537 -14.24 -22.03 -3.00
CA GLY A 537 -14.67 -21.09 -4.04
C GLY A 537 -16.19 -20.95 -4.13
N ALA A 538 -16.67 -19.76 -4.49
CA ALA A 538 -18.10 -19.44 -4.62
C ALA A 538 -18.88 -20.37 -5.57
N ASP A 539 -18.22 -21.08 -6.48
CA ASP A 539 -18.87 -22.06 -7.36
C ASP A 539 -19.25 -23.37 -6.63
N SER A 540 -18.63 -23.65 -5.49
CA SER A 540 -18.95 -24.81 -4.64
C SER A 540 -19.99 -24.52 -3.56
N TYR A 541 -20.33 -23.24 -3.36
CA TYR A 541 -21.46 -22.84 -2.52
C TYR A 541 -22.73 -22.88 -3.35
N SER A 542 -23.64 -23.80 -3.04
CA SER A 542 -25.00 -23.73 -3.55
C SER A 542 -25.78 -22.62 -2.83
N ARG A 543 -26.86 -22.13 -3.45
CA ARG A 543 -27.80 -21.22 -2.77
C ARG A 543 -28.21 -21.75 -1.39
N ASP A 544 -28.54 -23.03 -1.29
CA ASP A 544 -29.02 -23.61 -0.05
C ASP A 544 -27.92 -23.68 1.02
N MET A 545 -26.66 -23.89 0.63
CA MET A 545 -25.51 -23.77 1.55
C MET A 545 -25.34 -22.34 2.05
N VAL A 546 -25.44 -21.35 1.17
CA VAL A 546 -25.35 -19.93 1.56
C VAL A 546 -26.45 -19.57 2.56
N MET A 547 -27.69 -19.95 2.25
CA MET A 547 -28.82 -19.66 3.14
C MET A 547 -28.75 -20.44 4.45
N GLN A 548 -28.25 -21.67 4.44
CA GLN A 548 -28.03 -22.45 5.66
C GLN A 548 -26.99 -21.78 6.56
N LEU A 549 -25.85 -21.36 6.02
CA LEU A 549 -24.81 -20.68 6.79
C LEU A 549 -25.30 -19.34 7.36
N LEU A 550 -26.03 -18.57 6.55
CA LEU A 550 -26.65 -17.32 6.97
C LEU A 550 -27.58 -17.55 8.18
N GLU A 551 -28.45 -18.58 8.12
CA GLU A 551 -29.39 -18.92 9.18
C GLU A 551 -28.69 -19.41 10.46
N VAL A 552 -27.66 -20.25 10.32
CA VAL A 552 -26.83 -20.71 11.46
C VAL A 552 -26.21 -19.51 12.18
N SER A 553 -25.75 -18.51 11.44
CA SER A 553 -25.19 -17.29 12.00
C SER A 553 -26.25 -16.43 12.70
N LYS A 554 -27.43 -16.24 12.08
CA LYS A 554 -28.57 -15.55 12.72
C LYS A 554 -28.96 -16.23 14.03
N LYS A 555 -29.06 -17.57 14.04
CA LYS A 555 -29.42 -18.34 15.23
C LYS A 555 -28.49 -18.05 16.41
N ASN A 556 -27.19 -17.82 16.17
CA ASN A 556 -26.22 -17.49 17.23
C ASN A 556 -26.55 -16.20 17.97
N VAL A 557 -26.93 -15.14 17.23
CA VAL A 557 -27.35 -13.89 17.85
C VAL A 557 -28.71 -14.07 18.52
N GLY A 558 -29.69 -14.68 17.83
CA GLY A 558 -31.05 -14.84 18.31
C GLY A 558 -31.14 -15.61 19.63
N MET A 559 -30.41 -16.73 19.75
CA MET A 559 -30.43 -17.55 20.98
C MET A 559 -29.71 -16.89 22.16
N ASN A 560 -28.79 -15.95 21.90
CA ASN A 560 -28.04 -15.25 22.95
C ASN A 560 -28.56 -13.83 23.20
N LYS A 561 -29.67 -13.42 22.56
CA LYS A 561 -30.29 -12.09 22.73
C LYS A 561 -30.41 -11.67 24.20
N THR A 562 -30.96 -12.54 25.05
CA THR A 562 -31.16 -12.24 26.48
C THR A 562 -29.83 -12.03 27.21
N LYS A 563 -28.79 -12.81 26.88
CA LYS A 563 -27.45 -12.62 27.45
C LYS A 563 -26.84 -11.30 26.99
N ILE A 564 -26.98 -10.95 25.71
CA ILE A 564 -26.49 -9.69 25.15
C ILE A 564 -27.17 -8.51 25.87
N LEU A 565 -28.50 -8.52 25.96
CA LEU A 565 -29.26 -7.48 26.66
C LEU A 565 -28.86 -7.36 28.14
N SER A 566 -28.62 -8.49 28.80
CA SER A 566 -28.13 -8.50 30.19
C SER A 566 -26.77 -7.83 30.32
N GLU A 567 -25.83 -8.12 29.43
CA GLU A 567 -24.50 -7.49 29.47
C GLU A 567 -24.55 -6.02 29.12
N VAL A 568 -25.32 -5.63 28.10
CA VAL A 568 -25.57 -4.23 27.75
C VAL A 568 -26.13 -3.47 28.96
N LYS A 569 -27.11 -4.05 29.66
CA LYS A 569 -27.67 -3.45 30.88
C LYS A 569 -26.62 -3.35 32.00
N ASN A 570 -25.82 -4.38 32.19
CA ASN A 570 -24.78 -4.40 33.23
C ASN A 570 -23.76 -3.29 33.00
N VAL A 571 -23.22 -3.15 31.78
CA VAL A 571 -22.22 -2.12 31.48
C VAL A 571 -22.81 -0.72 31.53
N ALA A 572 -24.05 -0.53 31.04
CA ALA A 572 -24.74 0.75 31.12
C ALA A 572 -24.99 1.20 32.57
N SER A 573 -25.24 0.25 33.48
CA SER A 573 -25.48 0.54 34.91
C SER A 573 -24.19 0.81 35.69
N SER A 574 -23.04 0.34 35.20
CA SER A 574 -21.75 0.49 35.89
C SER A 574 -21.01 1.80 35.59
N LEU A 575 -21.51 2.59 34.64
CA LEU A 575 -20.88 3.86 34.29
C LEU A 575 -21.08 4.89 35.41
N PRO A 576 -20.07 5.72 35.72
CA PRO A 576 -20.17 6.74 36.76
C PRO A 576 -21.29 7.74 36.44
N LEU A 577 -22.03 8.18 37.45
CA LEU A 577 -22.96 9.32 37.32
C LEU A 577 -22.15 10.56 36.89
N ALA A 578 -22.67 11.32 35.93
CA ALA A 578 -21.98 12.53 35.48
C ALA A 578 -21.83 13.51 36.65
N PRO A 579 -20.66 14.13 36.86
CA PRO A 579 -20.50 15.15 37.90
C PRO A 579 -21.37 16.37 37.55
N GLY A 580 -22.58 16.45 38.13
CA GLY A 580 -23.48 17.59 37.97
C GLY A 580 -24.98 17.29 37.85
N SER A 581 -25.44 16.03 37.80
CA SER A 581 -26.87 15.70 37.65
C SER A 581 -27.67 15.55 38.96
N ALA A 582 -27.23 16.17 40.06
CA ALA A 582 -28.09 16.32 41.23
C ALA A 582 -29.07 17.48 41.03
N LEU A 583 -30.10 17.27 40.19
CA LEU A 583 -31.28 18.12 40.11
C LEU A 583 -32.51 17.31 40.52
N GLY A 584 -32.90 17.50 41.78
CA GLY A 584 -34.29 17.47 42.26
C GLY A 584 -35.06 16.16 42.13
N THR A 585 -34.94 15.29 43.13
CA THR A 585 -36.09 14.46 43.52
C THR A 585 -37.12 15.37 44.21
N GLU A 586 -38.23 15.66 43.53
CA GLU A 586 -39.42 16.22 44.18
C GLU A 586 -40.00 15.19 45.15
N THR A 587 -39.86 15.45 46.45
CA THR A 587 -40.72 14.85 47.49
C THR A 587 -41.13 15.92 48.50
N CYS A 588 -42.42 16.26 48.45
CA CYS A 588 -43.34 16.77 49.47
C CYS A 588 -42.79 17.40 50.78
N SER A 589 -43.05 18.71 50.91
CA SER A 589 -43.47 19.49 52.11
C SER A 589 -42.76 19.34 53.49
N SER A 590 -42.29 20.50 53.97
CA SER A 590 -41.62 20.89 55.23
C SER A 590 -42.52 20.86 56.50
N PRO A 591 -42.15 21.37 57.72
CA PRO A 591 -40.86 21.96 58.19
C PRO A 591 -40.39 21.57 59.63
N ARG A 592 -39.12 21.87 59.97
CA ARG A 592 -38.66 22.61 61.19
C ARG A 592 -37.12 22.77 61.25
N ASP A 593 -36.69 24.01 61.47
CA ASP A 593 -35.34 24.60 61.69
C ASP A 593 -34.69 24.23 63.07
N PRO A 594 -33.51 24.78 63.48
CA PRO A 594 -32.19 25.00 62.83
C PRO A 594 -30.97 24.67 63.77
N GLU A 595 -29.75 25.15 63.42
CA GLU A 595 -28.45 25.23 64.17
C GLU A 595 -27.47 24.06 63.94
N GLU A 596 -26.14 24.18 63.75
CA GLU A 596 -25.05 25.13 64.13
C GLU A 596 -23.84 24.89 63.15
N LEU A 597 -23.21 25.92 62.58
CA LEU A 597 -21.88 26.50 62.88
C LEU A 597 -20.59 25.62 62.80
N CYS A 598 -19.63 26.17 62.03
CA CYS A 598 -18.18 26.32 62.30
C CYS A 598 -17.13 25.25 61.88
N SER A 599 -16.35 25.66 60.86
CA SER A 599 -14.88 25.87 60.83
C SER A 599 -13.89 24.78 61.24
N GLY A 600 -12.84 24.62 60.43
CA GLY A 600 -11.57 24.01 60.83
C GLY A 600 -10.53 24.02 59.70
N GLU A 601 -9.58 24.96 59.78
CA GLU A 601 -8.40 25.12 58.93
C GLU A 601 -7.26 24.15 59.28
N VAL A 602 -6.46 23.81 58.26
CA VAL A 602 -4.97 23.77 58.16
C VAL A 602 -4.16 22.93 59.19
N GLU A 603 -3.30 22.03 58.70
CA GLU A 603 -1.83 22.11 58.92
C GLU A 603 -0.98 21.15 58.07
N GLU A 604 0.11 21.72 57.57
CA GLU A 604 1.29 21.15 56.90
C GLU A 604 2.16 20.35 57.89
N LEU A 605 2.99 19.41 57.38
CA LEU A 605 4.43 19.35 57.71
C LEU A 605 5.21 18.32 56.88
N THR A 606 6.33 18.84 56.37
CA THR A 606 7.44 18.31 55.57
C THR A 606 8.34 17.33 56.35
N ILE A 607 9.11 16.47 55.66
CA ILE A 607 10.50 16.08 56.00
C ILE A 607 11.24 15.59 54.73
N SER A 608 12.56 15.80 54.79
CA SER A 608 13.65 15.93 53.82
C SER A 608 14.26 14.68 53.13
N SER A 609 14.96 15.00 52.02
CA SER A 609 15.81 14.25 51.05
C SER A 609 17.05 13.51 51.63
N PRO A 610 17.98 12.83 50.87
CA PRO A 610 18.73 13.38 49.70
C PRO A 610 19.24 12.42 48.57
N GLY A 611 19.57 13.01 47.40
CA GLY A 611 20.84 12.74 46.69
C GLY A 611 20.80 12.24 45.24
N GLY A 612 21.31 13.04 44.29
CA GLY A 612 21.82 12.55 42.99
C GLY A 612 21.75 13.52 41.79
N LEU A 613 22.88 14.16 41.46
CA LEU A 613 23.19 15.11 40.35
C LEU A 613 22.72 14.73 38.93
N TYR A 614 22.39 15.72 38.07
CA TYR A 614 23.21 16.17 36.90
C TYR A 614 22.65 17.48 36.28
N GLN A 615 23.57 18.31 35.75
CA GLN A 615 23.44 19.72 35.34
C GLN A 615 22.67 19.99 34.03
N GLU A 616 21.95 21.12 34.01
CA GLU A 616 21.41 21.82 32.83
C GLU A 616 22.52 22.47 31.97
N VAL A 617 22.37 22.41 30.64
CA VAL A 617 23.08 23.27 29.68
C VAL A 617 22.04 24.04 28.86
N LYS A 618 22.05 25.38 28.97
CA LYS A 618 21.30 26.33 28.14
C LYS A 618 22.26 27.06 27.21
N PHE A 619 21.89 27.24 25.94
CA PHE A 619 22.51 28.24 25.08
C PHE A 619 21.48 29.14 24.39
N LYS A 620 21.85 30.43 24.33
CA LYS A 620 21.13 31.61 23.85
C LYS A 620 21.25 31.76 22.33
N PHE A 621 20.22 32.31 21.71
CA PHE A 621 20.23 32.84 20.34
C PHE A 621 20.80 34.27 20.32
N SER A 622 21.46 34.64 19.21
CA SER A 622 21.89 36.01 18.88
C SER A 622 21.37 36.39 17.49
N GLU A 623 21.01 37.66 17.35
CA GLU A 623 20.29 38.31 16.25
C GLU A 623 21.12 38.55 14.96
N ASP A 624 20.38 38.70 13.86
CA ASP A 624 20.76 39.10 12.48
C ASP A 624 21.52 40.45 12.38
N PRO A 625 22.19 40.72 11.24
CA PRO A 625 21.58 41.66 10.28
C PRO A 625 21.85 41.41 8.76
N LYS A 626 20.75 41.55 7.98
CA LYS A 626 20.62 42.18 6.63
C LYS A 626 21.06 41.44 5.33
N LEU A 627 20.05 41.17 4.48
CA LEU A 627 20.01 40.96 3.01
C LEU A 627 20.31 42.26 2.19
N PRO A 628 20.42 42.27 0.82
CA PRO A 628 20.23 41.20 -0.20
C PRO A 628 21.25 41.17 -1.39
N ALA A 629 21.39 40.03 -2.08
CA ALA A 629 21.56 39.94 -3.54
C ALA A 629 21.22 38.51 -3.98
N GLY A 630 20.53 38.36 -5.11
CA GLY A 630 19.77 37.15 -5.47
C GLY A 630 20.59 35.88 -5.65
N ASP A 631 20.09 34.81 -5.04
CA ASP A 631 20.52 33.45 -5.30
C ASP A 631 19.62 32.85 -6.38
N GLU A 632 20.24 32.50 -7.51
CA GLU A 632 19.70 31.52 -8.45
C GLU A 632 19.58 30.19 -7.68
N GLU A 633 18.39 29.58 -7.67
CA GLU A 633 18.21 28.23 -7.15
C GLU A 633 19.13 27.27 -7.90
N GLU A 634 20.20 26.82 -7.24
CA GLU A 634 21.05 25.73 -7.72
C GLU A 634 20.21 24.43 -7.66
N CYS A 635 19.60 24.07 -8.79
CA CYS A 635 18.89 22.80 -8.95
C CYS A 635 19.89 21.65 -8.73
N SER A 636 19.64 20.80 -7.73
CA SER A 636 20.54 19.70 -7.42
C SER A 636 20.44 18.61 -8.50
N LEU A 637 21.55 17.95 -8.83
CA LEU A 637 21.62 16.83 -9.79
C LEU A 637 20.60 15.72 -9.50
N GLU A 638 20.18 15.57 -8.25
CA GLU A 638 19.21 14.56 -7.80
C GLU A 638 17.79 14.87 -8.26
N ASP A 639 17.46 16.13 -8.49
CA ASP A 639 16.14 16.57 -8.95
C ASP A 639 15.97 16.41 -10.48
N THR A 640 17.06 16.23 -11.23
CA THR A 640 17.04 16.14 -12.72
C THR A 640 17.10 14.70 -13.25
N VAL A 641 17.50 13.74 -12.42
CA VAL A 641 17.46 12.32 -12.77
C VAL A 641 16.03 11.84 -12.57
N VAL A 642 15.32 11.54 -13.66
CA VAL A 642 14.03 10.85 -13.56
C VAL A 642 14.29 9.51 -12.87
N ASP A 643 13.78 9.33 -11.66
CA ASP A 643 13.90 8.09 -10.89
C ASP A 643 13.12 6.97 -11.58
N VAL A 644 13.77 6.37 -12.57
CA VAL A 644 13.32 5.13 -13.20
C VAL A 644 14.02 4.02 -12.42
N ARG A 645 13.42 3.63 -11.28
CA ARG A 645 13.81 2.44 -10.52
C ARG A 645 14.07 1.29 -11.48
N GLY A 646 15.29 0.75 -11.44
CA GLY A 646 15.73 -0.38 -12.27
C GLY A 646 16.43 -0.03 -13.59
N SER A 647 16.44 1.24 -14.03
CA SER A 647 17.19 1.64 -15.24
C SER A 647 18.64 2.02 -14.93
N ARG A 648 19.58 1.58 -15.78
CA ARG A 648 20.99 2.00 -15.75
C ARG A 648 21.11 3.41 -16.34
N THR A 649 20.69 4.41 -15.58
CA THR A 649 20.70 5.82 -15.98
C THR A 649 22.02 6.50 -15.63
N VAL A 650 22.43 7.46 -16.48
CA VAL A 650 23.56 8.35 -16.26
C VAL A 650 23.08 9.79 -16.21
N GLY A 651 23.29 10.45 -15.07
CA GLY A 651 23.18 11.90 -14.97
C GLY A 651 24.51 12.55 -15.35
N ILE A 652 24.47 13.55 -16.24
CA ILE A 652 25.67 14.30 -16.64
C ILE A 652 25.43 15.78 -16.35
N GLN A 653 26.27 16.34 -15.50
CA GLN A 653 26.36 17.78 -15.30
C GLN A 653 27.58 18.30 -16.05
N ILE A 654 27.43 19.39 -16.79
CA ILE A 654 28.50 20.00 -17.57
C ILE A 654 28.60 21.47 -17.21
N THR A 655 29.72 21.85 -16.62
CA THR A 655 30.03 23.20 -16.20
C THR A 655 31.10 23.79 -17.12
N ASN A 656 30.73 24.79 -17.92
CA ASN A 656 31.63 25.52 -18.79
C ASN A 656 32.20 26.77 -18.07
N ARG A 657 33.44 26.71 -17.57
CA ARG A 657 34.15 27.88 -17.01
C ARG A 657 35.10 28.53 -18.00
N THR A 658 35.11 28.08 -19.25
CA THR A 658 35.97 28.62 -20.30
C THR A 658 35.41 29.93 -20.87
N GLY A 659 36.22 30.65 -21.64
CA GLY A 659 35.76 31.77 -22.46
C GLY A 659 35.08 31.35 -23.77
N VAL A 660 34.92 30.05 -24.03
CA VAL A 660 34.45 29.49 -25.30
C VAL A 660 32.98 29.11 -25.19
N THR A 661 32.21 29.36 -26.25
CA THR A 661 30.84 28.84 -26.39
C THR A 661 30.88 27.52 -27.14
N PHE A 662 30.33 26.45 -26.54
CA PHE A 662 30.13 25.18 -27.25
C PHE A 662 28.74 25.15 -27.86
N LYS A 663 28.59 24.57 -29.05
CA LYS A 663 27.35 24.53 -29.81
C LYS A 663 27.14 23.14 -30.42
N ASP A 664 25.94 22.94 -30.94
CA ASP A 664 25.57 21.82 -31.81
C ASP A 664 25.96 20.45 -31.23
N PRO A 665 25.44 20.09 -30.03
CA PRO A 665 25.77 18.82 -29.42
C PRO A 665 25.28 17.65 -30.29
N MET A 666 26.17 16.69 -30.54
CA MET A 666 25.83 15.46 -31.25
C MET A 666 25.68 14.32 -30.25
N LEU A 667 24.57 13.58 -30.35
CA LEU A 667 24.22 12.47 -29.47
C LEU A 667 24.25 11.16 -30.24
N CYS A 668 24.86 10.12 -29.65
CA CYS A 668 24.90 8.78 -30.22
C CYS A 668 24.51 7.77 -29.14
N CYS A 669 23.42 7.01 -29.40
CA CYS A 669 22.95 5.99 -28.48
C CYS A 669 23.04 4.58 -29.08
N ARG A 670 24.08 3.79 -28.76
CA ARG A 670 24.19 2.37 -29.19
C ARG A 670 23.18 1.47 -28.47
N SER A 671 22.81 1.84 -27.24
CA SER A 671 21.69 1.26 -26.49
C SER A 671 21.08 2.34 -25.57
N GLY A 672 19.77 2.30 -25.33
CA GLY A 672 19.07 3.30 -24.51
C GLY A 672 18.68 4.58 -25.25
N GLN A 673 18.35 5.65 -24.51
CA GLN A 673 17.90 6.94 -25.06
C GLN A 673 18.22 8.12 -24.14
N ALA A 674 18.22 9.35 -24.66
CA ALA A 674 18.32 10.57 -23.84
C ALA A 674 16.96 10.97 -23.25
N HIS A 675 16.92 11.21 -21.94
CA HIS A 675 15.75 11.70 -21.21
C HIS A 675 15.73 13.23 -21.14
N VAL A 676 16.85 13.83 -20.75
CA VAL A 676 17.08 15.28 -20.81
C VAL A 676 18.24 15.50 -21.77
N ARG A 677 17.94 16.04 -22.96
CA ARG A 677 18.93 16.29 -24.00
C ARG A 677 19.76 17.53 -23.66
N PRO A 678 21.03 17.57 -24.08
CA PRO A 678 21.85 18.77 -23.94
C PRO A 678 21.26 19.94 -24.75
N PRO A 679 21.34 21.18 -24.23
CA PRO A 679 20.86 22.35 -24.95
C PRO A 679 21.73 22.62 -26.19
N PRO A 680 21.18 23.26 -27.24
CA PRO A 680 21.87 23.49 -28.50
C PRO A 680 23.10 24.41 -28.37
N VAL A 681 23.19 25.17 -27.27
CA VAL A 681 24.30 26.08 -26.97
C VAL A 681 24.65 25.96 -25.49
N LEU A 682 25.94 25.88 -25.20
CA LEU A 682 26.52 25.92 -23.85
C LEU A 682 27.42 27.16 -23.70
N PRO A 683 26.88 28.27 -23.14
CA PRO A 683 27.60 29.53 -23.00
C PRO A 683 28.79 29.48 -22.03
N PRO A 684 29.72 30.44 -22.09
CA PRO A 684 30.71 30.67 -21.04
C PRO A 684 30.06 30.87 -19.67
N LYS A 685 30.69 30.35 -18.61
CA LYS A 685 30.23 30.44 -17.21
C LYS A 685 28.82 29.89 -16.98
N SER A 686 28.46 28.80 -17.65
CA SER A 686 27.16 28.15 -17.51
C SER A 686 27.29 26.70 -17.05
N THR A 687 26.23 26.19 -16.45
CA THR A 687 26.08 24.79 -16.05
C THR A 687 24.82 24.22 -16.69
N VAL A 688 24.90 23.00 -17.22
CA VAL A 688 23.75 22.30 -17.79
C VAL A 688 23.67 20.88 -17.25
N HIS A 689 22.45 20.35 -17.20
CA HIS A 689 22.17 19.01 -16.73
C HIS A 689 21.53 18.19 -17.85
N CYS A 690 22.02 16.99 -18.05
CA CYS A 690 21.55 16.04 -19.04
C CYS A 690 21.34 14.68 -18.38
N SER A 691 20.44 13.86 -18.90
CA SER A 691 20.22 12.52 -18.37
C SER A 691 19.95 11.52 -19.49
N PHE A 692 20.54 10.33 -19.35
CA PHE A 692 20.57 9.31 -20.40
C PHE A 692 20.33 7.92 -19.82
N THR A 693 19.57 7.08 -20.50
CA THR A 693 19.40 5.65 -20.13
C THR A 693 20.45 4.73 -20.76
N LYS A 694 21.45 5.29 -21.47
CA LYS A 694 22.78 4.74 -21.87
C LYS A 694 23.35 5.49 -23.09
N THR A 695 24.68 5.48 -23.22
CA THR A 695 25.58 5.96 -24.30
C THR A 695 25.76 7.47 -24.58
N SER A 696 26.91 7.77 -25.22
CA SER A 696 27.72 9.01 -25.19
C SER A 696 27.13 10.26 -25.86
N SER A 697 27.60 11.43 -25.42
CA SER A 697 27.32 12.74 -26.03
C SER A 697 28.59 13.46 -26.42
N SER A 698 28.54 14.32 -27.45
CA SER A 698 29.66 15.20 -27.82
C SER A 698 29.20 16.65 -28.04
N PHE A 699 30.10 17.61 -27.81
CA PHE A 699 29.87 19.05 -27.95
C PHE A 699 30.91 19.66 -28.90
N GLN A 700 30.51 20.58 -29.77
CA GLN A 700 31.42 21.22 -30.72
C GLN A 700 31.86 22.61 -30.23
N GLY A 701 33.17 22.88 -30.28
CA GLY A 701 33.79 24.18 -30.07
C GLY A 701 34.31 24.79 -31.40
N PRO A 702 35.08 25.90 -31.34
CA PRO A 702 35.49 26.67 -32.52
C PRO A 702 36.20 25.85 -33.60
N ASP A 703 36.89 24.75 -33.25
CA ASP A 703 37.62 23.89 -34.20
C ASP A 703 37.74 22.41 -33.75
N GLU A 704 37.06 21.99 -32.68
CA GLU A 704 37.23 20.67 -32.03
C GLU A 704 35.93 20.15 -31.41
N HIS A 705 35.77 18.83 -31.29
CA HIS A 705 34.66 18.20 -30.58
C HIS A 705 35.12 17.63 -29.23
N LEU A 706 34.45 18.02 -28.15
CA LEU A 706 34.55 17.36 -26.85
C LEU A 706 33.62 16.15 -26.84
N ALA A 707 34.16 14.95 -26.69
CA ALA A 707 33.38 13.72 -26.54
C ALA A 707 33.35 13.26 -25.08
N LEU A 708 32.14 13.06 -24.56
CA LEU A 708 31.84 12.50 -23.25
C LEU A 708 31.28 11.09 -23.47
N LEU A 709 32.10 10.08 -23.22
CA LEU A 709 31.73 8.69 -23.45
C LEU A 709 31.46 7.98 -22.13
N PHE A 710 30.47 7.10 -22.15
CA PHE A 710 30.17 6.23 -21.03
C PHE A 710 29.52 4.93 -21.50
N SER A 711 29.84 3.85 -20.79
CA SER A 711 29.23 2.54 -20.91
C SER A 711 28.83 2.08 -19.52
N VAL A 712 27.51 2.02 -19.28
CA VAL A 712 26.95 1.50 -18.03
C VAL A 712 26.21 0.20 -18.39
N PRO A 713 26.87 -0.96 -18.27
CA PRO A 713 26.29 -2.21 -18.71
C PRO A 713 25.14 -2.64 -17.80
N PHE A 714 24.32 -3.57 -18.32
CA PHE A 714 23.19 -4.11 -17.55
C PHE A 714 23.69 -4.98 -16.38
N SER A 715 24.54 -5.97 -16.68
CA SER A 715 25.24 -6.78 -15.66
C SER A 715 26.64 -6.22 -15.40
N TYR A 716 26.90 -5.90 -14.14
CA TYR A 716 28.25 -5.51 -13.67
C TYR A 716 29.18 -6.72 -13.45
N THR A 717 28.60 -7.92 -13.41
CA THR A 717 29.32 -9.19 -13.35
C THR A 717 30.03 -9.47 -14.67
N LEU A 718 29.37 -9.19 -15.79
CA LEU A 718 29.89 -9.45 -17.13
C LEU A 718 30.75 -8.29 -17.67
N HIS A 719 30.33 -7.05 -17.40
CA HIS A 719 30.95 -5.85 -17.97
C HIS A 719 31.11 -4.77 -16.91
N ARG A 720 32.20 -3.99 -16.96
CA ARG A 720 32.43 -2.90 -16.00
C ARG A 720 31.86 -1.58 -16.48
N ILE A 721 31.52 -0.70 -15.53
CA ILE A 721 31.19 0.69 -15.86
C ILE A 721 32.46 1.39 -16.36
N GLN A 722 32.33 2.05 -17.50
CA GLN A 722 33.42 2.77 -18.13
C GLN A 722 32.98 4.19 -18.46
N PHE A 723 33.86 5.14 -18.23
CA PHE A 723 33.73 6.53 -18.66
C PHE A 723 34.98 6.94 -19.43
N ALA A 724 34.83 7.82 -20.42
CA ALA A 724 35.96 8.41 -21.11
C ALA A 724 35.71 9.86 -21.49
N LEU A 725 36.79 10.63 -21.52
CA LEU A 725 36.87 11.97 -22.09
C LEU A 725 37.78 11.92 -23.32
N ALA A 726 37.35 12.58 -24.40
CA ALA A 726 38.19 12.75 -25.58
C ALA A 726 38.02 14.12 -26.23
N VAL A 727 39.09 14.61 -26.85
CA VAL A 727 39.06 15.80 -27.74
C VAL A 727 39.34 15.34 -29.17
N LEU A 728 38.39 15.56 -30.07
CA LEU A 728 38.42 15.11 -31.46
C LEU A 728 38.64 16.31 -32.39
N ARG A 729 39.52 16.17 -33.40
CA ARG A 729 39.79 17.20 -34.41
C ARG A 729 39.34 16.74 -35.79
N GLY A 730 38.71 17.64 -36.55
CA GLY A 730 38.21 17.38 -37.90
C GLY A 730 36.69 17.24 -37.95
N PRO A 731 36.10 17.20 -39.16
CA PRO A 731 34.66 17.11 -39.33
C PRO A 731 34.14 15.76 -38.82
N LEU A 732 33.30 15.79 -37.78
CA LEU A 732 32.52 14.64 -37.36
C LEU A 732 31.14 14.66 -38.03
N ALA A 733 30.81 13.58 -38.73
CA ALA A 733 29.47 13.32 -39.22
C ALA A 733 28.71 12.41 -38.25
N GLN A 734 27.38 12.53 -38.21
CA GLN A 734 26.55 11.85 -37.21
C GLN A 734 26.56 10.33 -37.33
N ASP A 735 26.74 9.83 -38.56
CA ASP A 735 26.92 8.42 -38.93
C ASP A 735 28.31 7.85 -38.56
N GLY A 736 29.30 8.70 -38.28
CA GLY A 736 30.64 8.28 -37.85
C GLY A 736 30.83 8.15 -36.32
N LEU A 737 29.85 8.59 -35.52
CA LEU A 737 29.98 8.65 -34.05
C LEU A 737 30.10 7.27 -33.39
N GLU A 738 29.43 6.25 -33.91
CA GLU A 738 29.52 4.88 -33.37
C GLU A 738 30.91 4.29 -33.56
N GLN A 739 31.54 4.51 -34.72
CA GLN A 739 32.89 4.04 -34.99
C GLN A 739 33.92 4.73 -34.10
N VAL A 740 33.70 6.01 -33.78
CA VAL A 740 34.49 6.76 -32.80
C VAL A 740 34.29 6.20 -31.39
N PHE A 741 33.04 5.88 -31.01
CA PHE A 741 32.74 5.25 -29.73
C PHE A 741 33.43 3.90 -29.59
N ASP A 742 33.32 3.01 -30.56
CA ASP A 742 33.93 1.67 -30.52
C ASP A 742 35.47 1.78 -30.54
N GLY A 743 36.00 2.65 -31.42
CA GLY A 743 37.43 2.93 -31.49
C GLY A 743 38.01 3.46 -30.18
N ILE A 744 37.23 4.23 -29.41
CA ILE A 744 37.64 4.75 -28.10
C ILE A 744 37.35 3.75 -27.00
N MET A 745 36.16 3.18 -26.85
CA MET A 745 35.80 2.36 -25.69
C MET A 745 36.40 0.94 -25.76
N GLU A 746 36.57 0.37 -26.95
CA GLU A 746 36.98 -1.04 -27.12
C GLU A 746 38.50 -1.22 -27.35
N LYS A 747 39.25 -0.20 -27.80
CA LYS A 747 40.71 -0.31 -28.03
C LYS A 747 41.56 0.17 -26.84
N GLU A 748 42.59 -0.58 -26.46
CA GLU A 748 43.51 -0.25 -25.35
C GLU A 748 44.68 0.70 -25.73
N ALA A 749 44.84 1.07 -27.00
CA ALA A 749 45.99 1.86 -27.42
C ALA A 749 45.98 3.28 -26.82
N PRO A 750 47.10 3.76 -26.25
CA PRO A 750 47.16 5.08 -25.61
C PRO A 750 47.15 6.20 -26.67
N ASP A 751 46.03 6.90 -26.77
CA ASP A 751 45.97 8.22 -27.42
C ASP A 751 46.13 9.30 -26.33
N PRO A 752 47.12 10.22 -26.44
CA PRO A 752 47.29 11.30 -25.47
C PRO A 752 46.07 12.23 -25.33
N LYS A 753 45.08 12.12 -26.23
CA LYS A 753 43.84 12.92 -26.22
C LYS A 753 42.62 12.18 -25.70
N VAL A 754 42.80 10.99 -25.14
CA VAL A 754 41.73 10.18 -24.55
C VAL A 754 42.12 9.77 -23.14
N VAL A 755 41.24 10.00 -22.18
CA VAL A 755 41.39 9.49 -20.81
C VAL A 755 40.19 8.64 -20.47
N LYS A 756 40.43 7.42 -20.00
CA LYS A 756 39.38 6.47 -19.61
C LYS A 756 39.48 6.12 -18.14
N CYS A 757 38.32 5.86 -17.55
CA CYS A 757 38.18 5.38 -16.19
C CYS A 757 37.25 4.16 -16.24
N ILE A 758 37.80 3.01 -15.87
CA ILE A 758 37.02 1.82 -15.60
C ILE A 758 36.78 1.83 -14.09
N LEU A 759 35.53 2.05 -13.67
CA LEU A 759 35.21 2.16 -12.25
C LEU A 759 35.40 0.81 -11.55
N GLN A 760 36.45 0.70 -10.74
CA GLN A 760 36.68 -0.41 -9.81
C GLN A 760 36.24 -0.06 -8.38
N THR A 761 36.13 1.24 -8.09
CA THR A 761 35.65 1.83 -6.83
C THR A 761 34.40 2.68 -7.09
N PRO A 762 33.61 3.05 -6.06
CA PRO A 762 32.34 3.75 -6.28
C PRO A 762 32.44 5.15 -6.91
N GLN A 763 33.65 5.70 -6.92
CA GLN A 763 33.99 6.99 -7.52
C GLN A 763 35.31 6.88 -8.27
N GLY A 764 35.47 7.74 -9.27
CA GLY A 764 36.68 7.90 -10.07
C GLY A 764 36.80 9.34 -10.58
N ALA A 765 37.97 9.69 -11.09
CA ALA A 765 38.22 10.99 -11.68
C ALA A 765 38.93 10.83 -13.04
N LEU A 766 38.58 11.70 -13.98
CA LEU A 766 39.18 11.83 -15.30
C LEU A 766 39.74 13.25 -15.39
N GLU A 767 40.99 13.39 -15.83
CA GLU A 767 41.56 14.70 -16.16
C GLU A 767 42.22 14.63 -17.54
N LEU A 768 41.70 15.39 -18.49
CA LEU A 768 42.23 15.51 -19.85
C LEU A 768 42.72 16.94 -20.07
N LYS A 769 43.95 17.08 -20.58
CA LYS A 769 44.58 18.38 -20.91
C LYS A 769 44.97 18.38 -22.38
N ASP A 770 44.36 19.27 -23.17
CA ASP A 770 44.75 19.52 -24.57
C ASP A 770 44.89 21.03 -24.79
N GLY A 771 46.11 21.47 -25.10
CA GLY A 771 46.44 22.90 -25.25
C GLY A 771 46.11 23.73 -23.99
N SER A 772 45.31 24.79 -24.16
CA SER A 772 44.85 25.67 -23.07
C SER A 772 43.60 25.17 -22.34
N LEU A 773 42.99 24.07 -22.80
CA LEU A 773 41.76 23.49 -22.26
C LEU A 773 42.10 22.37 -21.27
N SER A 774 41.52 22.46 -20.07
CA SER A 774 41.60 21.43 -19.03
C SER A 774 40.18 20.96 -18.73
N ILE A 775 39.93 19.65 -18.90
CA ILE A 775 38.63 19.03 -18.63
C ILE A 775 38.83 18.07 -17.47
N ARG A 776 38.08 18.29 -16.39
CA ARG A 776 38.02 17.37 -15.26
C ARG A 776 36.63 16.77 -15.20
N ALA A 777 36.53 15.46 -15.02
CA ALA A 777 35.26 14.82 -14.72
C ALA A 777 35.38 13.98 -13.45
N THR A 778 34.43 14.15 -12.54
CA THR A 778 34.23 13.21 -11.43
C THR A 778 33.13 12.24 -11.85
N VAL A 779 33.39 10.95 -11.72
CA VAL A 779 32.45 9.89 -12.09
C VAL A 779 32.11 9.06 -10.87
N SER A 780 30.84 8.64 -10.75
CA SER A 780 30.42 7.77 -9.66
C SER A 780 29.35 6.77 -10.10
N ASN A 781 29.19 5.71 -9.33
CA ASN A 781 28.10 4.74 -9.48
C ASN A 781 27.27 4.60 -8.19
N VAL A 782 27.36 5.57 -7.28
CA VAL A 782 26.66 5.55 -6.00
C VAL A 782 25.20 5.96 -6.24
N HIS A 783 24.28 5.01 -6.03
CA HIS A 783 22.83 5.10 -6.29
C HIS A 783 22.44 5.17 -7.79
N VAL A 784 23.05 6.06 -8.57
CA VAL A 784 22.90 6.19 -10.03
C VAL A 784 24.28 6.52 -10.63
N ALA A 785 24.56 6.11 -11.86
CA ALA A 785 25.81 6.52 -12.51
C ALA A 785 25.79 8.04 -12.77
N LYS A 786 26.85 8.75 -12.40
CA LYS A 786 26.96 10.20 -12.55
C LYS A 786 28.29 10.59 -13.18
N MET A 787 28.29 11.66 -13.97
CA MET A 787 29.48 12.27 -14.55
C MET A 787 29.40 13.79 -14.45
N ASP A 788 30.22 14.36 -13.59
CA ASP A 788 30.30 15.81 -13.34
C ASP A 788 31.50 16.39 -14.05
N VAL A 789 31.27 17.05 -15.18
CA VAL A 789 32.32 17.56 -16.07
C VAL A 789 32.51 19.06 -15.85
N VAL A 790 33.74 19.47 -15.57
CA VAL A 790 34.16 20.87 -15.43
C VAL A 790 35.22 21.19 -16.47
N MET A 791 34.94 22.17 -17.32
CA MET A 791 35.84 22.66 -18.36
C MET A 791 36.43 24.00 -17.96
N GLU A 792 37.77 24.10 -17.95
CA GLU A 792 38.49 25.31 -17.54
C GLU A 792 39.55 25.67 -18.58
N THR A 793 39.74 26.97 -18.78
CA THR A 793 40.88 27.49 -19.54
C THR A 793 41.98 27.82 -18.54
N LYS A 794 43.22 27.37 -18.78
CA LYS A 794 44.37 27.79 -17.96
C LYS A 794 44.51 29.31 -18.03
N ALA A 795 44.58 29.98 -16.88
CA ALA A 795 45.09 31.34 -16.81
C ALA A 795 46.57 31.30 -17.24
N THR A 796 46.90 32.01 -18.31
CA THR A 796 48.28 32.25 -18.74
C THR A 796 49.03 33.09 -17.73
#